data_AF-Y0KFR1-F1
#
_entry.id   AF-Y0KFR1-F1
#
_cell.length_a   1.000
_cell.length_b   1.000
_cell.length_c   1.000
_cell.angle_alpha   90.00
_cell.angle_beta   90.00
_cell.angle_gamma   90.00
#
_symmetry.space_group_name_H-M   'P 1'
#
loop_
_entity.id
_entity.type
_entity.pdbx_description
1 polymer ?
#
loop_
_entity_poly.entity_id
_entity_poly.type
_entity_poly.pdbx_seq_one_letter_code
_entity_poly.pdbx_strand_id
1 'polypeptide(L)'
;MEATRLQQWLNRRVGDAQAVQRAACWLLLMVLFCAYQPALAATVEFNSTGGTSATNGLHFYINENTQLQVRRLNNTGQVYSPTVLPASTNLDNGIFLRANGNIYGPDHNVTTFAATGGMYSTATISAVSPPNPSSAGDQQIATSNFGITLGPQVSVVWKYTNPYDFITAEVTIVIPLLYAVSASNPVRYYHVVDTYLGGSDNGCGVRYTDSNGKQVVGTYPPASGTTCPSSTAIPTGVSIVESFRERSGMTFSNYCANTWSSFWVNGGVNCSILQAANLSNAISSTYQDTGVGIQYNFTAPGTYTFSYDFVVGSPAVPPYDHLEIRHPGSTTLCPTNVTVLACTSATVPCPAANIVSSGSLSGSIRATPAAPTINENPDPFTVGSGSPITTVSLTGTGAGTFTLSSNGLTTTPLNGTKCWNTSNNTASCAYTISNVACVSNFECLETGLTYQNLNSSPSSRNPLYTEVSGAGFKFDVVALQSDGSQATTYTASSGVTVELFDDSATPQPACSAYSGAIASQSVTFTSGNNGRITVPSNFVLNNAYRKLRCRVRDTGVAVSGCSSDQFAVRPSSFTVTATGSADADTNGVSTTATPRVRAGANFSLTASTGVVGYNGTPQIDNSKVTAHASAVDEGTVTGLFSVANPTTGIATGSAFTYSEVGYFRLSQYGVFDNTFTSVDSTNGDCATGFNSSGSKVGCSFGNAVNTSYFGRFIPDHFAVTLPAATPACSAVFTYFGQDGLSTAFSLAAQSVTNTTTQNYNGTYAKLGVNSWSNFNFSAATLPSGSALSGSANAPTGTWANGVASVVAKHIVGRPTAATAPTNITISAAPIDADGVTMPVTAVAPASPFRFGRLFIANSYGSELLPLTVPVEAQYWTGLAYQRNQDDSCSAVPATSLEMRNYRVSLNPCETQLSGAGSMSNGKANLRLSKPGAGNSGSVELKANLNTATGQTCNGAVESSAISAATPWFGNVNPTARATFGIYKSPVIYLRENF
;
A
#
# COMPACT_ATOMS: atom_id res chain seq x y z
N MET A 1 26.76 -8.39 123.98
CA MET A 1 26.64 -8.40 122.50
C MET A 1 25.27 -8.91 122.03
N GLU A 2 24.20 -8.82 122.85
CA GLU A 2 22.86 -9.29 122.47
C GLU A 2 21.73 -8.25 122.61
N ALA A 3 21.92 -7.15 123.37
CA ALA A 3 20.91 -6.09 123.45
C ALA A 3 20.81 -5.25 122.17
N THR A 4 21.88 -5.14 121.39
CA THR A 4 21.94 -4.29 120.18
C THR A 4 21.25 -4.91 118.97
N ARG A 5 21.07 -6.24 118.94
CA ARG A 5 20.39 -6.94 117.82
C ARG A 5 18.86 -6.95 117.96
N LEU A 6 18.33 -6.91 119.17
CA LEU A 6 16.88 -6.84 119.39
C LEU A 6 16.31 -5.45 119.04
N GLN A 7 17.07 -4.38 119.33
CA GLN A 7 16.69 -3.00 118.98
C GLN A 7 16.63 -2.78 117.45
N GLN A 8 17.53 -3.41 116.69
CA GLN A 8 17.56 -3.29 115.22
C GLN A 8 16.43 -4.08 114.53
N TRP A 9 15.93 -5.15 115.16
CA TRP A 9 14.81 -5.92 114.61
C TRP A 9 13.45 -5.26 114.90
N LEU A 10 13.26 -4.70 116.10
CA LEU A 10 12.05 -3.94 116.45
C LEU A 10 11.92 -2.62 115.65
N ASN A 11 13.03 -1.92 115.38
CA ASN A 11 13.01 -0.69 114.57
C ASN A 11 12.65 -0.94 113.09
N ARG A 12 12.92 -2.13 112.53
CA ARG A 12 12.51 -2.46 111.15
C ARG A 12 11.01 -2.74 111.02
N ARG A 13 10.39 -3.43 111.98
CA ARG A 13 8.94 -3.71 111.91
C ARG A 13 8.06 -2.49 112.18
N VAL A 14 8.51 -1.53 112.98
CA VAL A 14 7.78 -0.26 113.19
C VAL A 14 7.91 0.68 111.98
N GLY A 15 9.05 0.64 111.27
CA GLY A 15 9.27 1.37 110.02
C GLY A 15 8.35 0.93 108.88
N ASP A 16 8.16 -0.39 108.70
CA ASP A 16 7.29 -0.92 107.63
C ASP A 16 5.80 -0.69 107.90
N ALA A 17 5.36 -0.70 109.17
CA ALA A 17 3.98 -0.39 109.51
C ALA A 17 3.64 1.11 109.36
N GLN A 18 4.58 2.02 109.67
CA GLN A 18 4.38 3.45 109.45
C GLN A 18 4.55 3.89 107.98
N ALA A 19 5.31 3.16 107.16
CA ALA A 19 5.40 3.40 105.73
C ALA A 19 4.10 3.04 104.99
N VAL A 20 3.43 1.94 105.38
CA VAL A 20 2.15 1.54 104.76
C VAL A 20 0.99 2.43 105.21
N GLN A 21 0.95 2.88 106.47
CA GLN A 21 -0.07 3.84 106.93
C GLN A 21 0.13 5.25 106.37
N ARG A 22 1.38 5.70 106.16
CA ARG A 22 1.66 6.98 105.49
C ARG A 22 1.41 6.90 103.99
N ALA A 23 1.72 5.79 103.32
CA ALA A 23 1.40 5.59 101.91
C ALA A 23 -0.12 5.50 101.67
N ALA A 24 -0.87 4.81 102.55
CA ALA A 24 -2.32 4.74 102.44
C ALA A 24 -3.01 6.07 102.76
N CYS A 25 -2.51 6.84 103.74
CA CYS A 25 -3.05 8.16 104.05
C CYS A 25 -2.67 9.20 102.97
N TRP A 26 -1.47 9.13 102.37
CA TRP A 26 -1.10 9.96 101.21
C TRP A 26 -1.85 9.55 99.93
N LEU A 27 -2.15 8.26 99.72
CA LEU A 27 -3.00 7.83 98.60
C LEU A 27 -4.46 8.26 98.81
N LEU A 28 -5.00 8.17 100.03
CA LEU A 28 -6.38 8.61 100.29
C LEU A 28 -6.50 10.14 100.26
N LEU A 29 -5.48 10.89 100.72
CA LEU A 29 -5.45 12.35 100.61
C LEU A 29 -5.17 12.81 99.17
N MET A 30 -4.34 12.11 98.38
CA MET A 30 -4.18 12.38 96.94
C MET A 30 -5.45 12.01 96.16
N VAL A 31 -6.15 10.93 96.50
CA VAL A 31 -7.41 10.57 95.86
C VAL A 31 -8.54 11.53 96.25
N LEU A 32 -8.58 12.04 97.50
CA LEU A 32 -9.54 13.09 97.87
C LEU A 32 -9.16 14.50 97.38
N PHE A 33 -7.87 14.84 97.18
CA PHE A 33 -7.47 16.12 96.57
C PHE A 33 -7.49 16.09 95.02
N CYS A 34 -7.33 14.93 94.38
CA CYS A 34 -7.56 14.78 92.93
C CYS A 34 -9.04 14.62 92.57
N ALA A 35 -9.91 14.19 93.50
CA ALA A 35 -11.35 14.07 93.27
C ALA A 35 -12.14 15.37 93.49
N TYR A 36 -11.46 16.48 93.82
CA TYR A 36 -12.05 17.81 93.86
C TYR A 36 -11.19 18.82 93.08
N GLN A 37 -10.91 18.47 91.82
CA GLN A 37 -10.71 19.49 90.79
C GLN A 37 -12.04 19.62 90.07
N PRO A 38 -12.58 20.84 89.84
CA PRO A 38 -13.69 20.98 88.91
C PRO A 38 -13.23 20.34 87.59
N ALA A 39 -13.98 19.35 87.10
CA ALA A 39 -13.70 18.76 85.80
C ALA A 39 -13.69 19.90 84.78
N LEU A 40 -12.50 20.27 84.30
CA LEU A 40 -12.37 21.28 83.26
C LEU A 40 -13.07 20.72 82.02
N ALA A 41 -13.95 21.54 81.44
CA ALA A 41 -14.70 21.17 80.26
C ALA A 41 -13.75 20.64 79.16
N ALA A 42 -14.03 19.46 78.59
CA ALA A 42 -13.22 18.90 77.51
C ALA A 42 -13.17 19.88 76.33
N THR A 43 -11.96 20.26 75.90
CA THR A 43 -11.71 21.21 74.80
C THR A 43 -10.95 20.53 73.68
N VAL A 44 -11.38 20.73 72.44
CA VAL A 44 -10.72 20.19 71.23
C VAL A 44 -10.20 21.30 70.34
N GLU A 45 -9.14 20.99 69.60
CA GLU A 45 -8.41 21.97 68.79
C GLU A 45 -8.45 21.61 67.31
N PHE A 46 -8.79 22.55 66.45
CA PHE A 46 -8.60 22.44 64.99
C PHE A 46 -7.37 23.24 64.57
N ASN A 47 -6.52 22.63 63.74
CA ASN A 47 -5.31 23.22 63.19
C ASN A 47 -4.40 23.79 64.29
N SER A 48 -3.83 22.91 65.11
CA SER A 48 -2.99 23.29 66.26
C SER A 48 -1.72 24.10 65.90
N THR A 49 -1.35 24.12 64.62
CA THR A 49 -0.22 24.91 64.08
C THR A 49 -0.66 26.24 63.47
N GLY A 50 -1.96 26.46 63.31
CA GLY A 50 -2.56 27.64 62.70
C GLY A 50 -2.57 28.88 63.60
N GLY A 51 -3.08 29.98 63.08
CA GLY A 51 -3.29 31.22 63.83
C GLY A 51 -2.00 31.93 64.26
N THR A 52 -0.85 31.51 63.74
CA THR A 52 0.48 32.09 64.03
C THR A 52 1.05 32.90 62.87
N SER A 53 0.40 32.91 61.70
CA SER A 53 0.70 33.82 60.59
C SER A 53 -0.59 34.16 59.83
N ALA A 54 -0.49 35.10 58.87
CA ALA A 54 -1.61 35.42 57.99
C ALA A 54 -1.91 34.33 56.94
N THR A 55 -1.11 33.26 56.86
CA THR A 55 -1.14 32.27 55.76
C THR A 55 -1.39 30.83 56.22
N ASN A 56 -1.37 30.55 57.53
CA ASN A 56 -1.55 29.20 58.07
C ASN A 56 -2.96 28.95 58.67
N GLY A 57 -3.92 29.77 58.29
CA GLY A 57 -5.33 29.64 58.68
C GLY A 57 -5.59 29.92 60.15
N LEU A 58 -6.78 29.56 60.63
CA LEU A 58 -7.22 29.75 62.00
C LEU A 58 -6.90 28.53 62.89
N HIS A 59 -6.77 28.76 64.19
CA HIS A 59 -6.69 27.70 65.20
C HIS A 59 -7.91 27.82 66.12
N PHE A 60 -8.85 26.88 66.01
CA PHE A 60 -10.10 26.89 66.77
C PHE A 60 -9.99 26.03 68.02
N TYR A 61 -10.61 26.49 69.10
CA TYR A 61 -10.82 25.78 70.36
C TYR A 61 -12.33 25.70 70.59
N ILE A 62 -12.86 24.50 70.79
CA ILE A 62 -14.27 24.30 71.09
C ILE A 62 -14.38 23.39 72.30
N ASN A 63 -15.13 23.82 73.32
CA ASN A 63 -15.35 23.02 74.51
C ASN A 63 -16.69 22.26 74.47
N GLU A 64 -16.83 21.24 75.31
CA GLU A 64 -18.05 20.44 75.42
C GLU A 64 -19.28 21.25 75.86
N ASN A 65 -19.06 22.41 76.50
CA ASN A 65 -20.10 23.36 76.88
C ASN A 65 -20.56 24.25 75.71
N THR A 66 -20.07 24.01 74.49
CA THR A 66 -20.38 24.72 73.22
C THR A 66 -19.73 26.10 73.05
N GLN A 67 -18.87 26.52 73.98
CA GLN A 67 -18.12 27.77 73.82
C GLN A 67 -16.98 27.59 72.81
N LEU A 68 -16.73 28.64 72.03
CA LEU A 68 -15.77 28.64 70.93
C LEU A 68 -14.78 29.80 71.09
N GLN A 69 -13.51 29.54 70.79
CA GLN A 69 -12.43 30.53 70.74
C GLN A 69 -11.55 30.30 69.52
N VAL A 70 -10.97 31.36 68.95
CA VAL A 70 -10.25 31.29 67.66
C VAL A 70 -8.96 32.08 67.73
N ARG A 71 -7.79 31.46 67.54
CA ARG A 71 -6.53 32.23 67.43
C ARG A 71 -6.27 32.64 65.98
N ARG A 72 -5.97 33.93 65.77
CA ARG A 72 -5.51 34.51 64.49
C ARG A 72 -4.43 35.59 64.71
N LEU A 73 -3.33 35.51 63.97
CA LEU A 73 -2.32 36.57 63.89
C LEU A 73 -2.53 37.41 62.63
N ASN A 74 -2.73 38.72 62.77
CA ASN A 74 -2.75 39.67 61.66
C ASN A 74 -1.50 40.57 61.70
N ASN A 75 -1.30 41.39 60.67
CA ASN A 75 -0.14 42.26 60.50
C ASN A 75 -0.11 43.48 61.46
N THR A 76 -1.12 43.65 62.31
CA THR A 76 -1.29 44.79 63.23
C THR A 76 -1.27 44.39 64.71
N GLY A 77 -1.00 43.12 65.02
CA GLY A 77 -1.11 42.60 66.38
C GLY A 77 -2.46 41.92 66.60
N GLN A 78 -2.34 40.69 67.09
CA GLN A 78 -3.35 39.73 67.50
C GLN A 78 -4.70 40.34 67.96
N VAL A 79 -5.82 39.71 67.55
CA VAL A 79 -7.18 40.04 68.06
C VAL A 79 -7.34 39.64 69.55
N TYR A 80 -6.40 38.85 70.10
CA TYR A 80 -6.30 38.50 71.52
C TYR A 80 -5.17 39.26 72.20
N SER A 81 -5.34 39.62 73.49
CA SER A 81 -4.22 40.06 74.33
C SER A 81 -3.05 39.05 74.20
N PRO A 82 -1.83 39.49 73.82
CA PRO A 82 -0.71 38.61 73.48
C PRO A 82 -0.18 37.78 74.67
N THR A 83 -0.68 38.02 75.88
CA THR A 83 -0.29 37.31 77.11
C THR A 83 -1.27 36.20 77.52
N VAL A 84 -2.40 36.02 76.82
CA VAL A 84 -3.42 35.00 77.16
C VAL A 84 -3.46 33.93 76.07
N LEU A 85 -3.10 32.69 76.44
CA LEU A 85 -3.24 31.51 75.59
C LEU A 85 -4.69 31.00 75.69
N PRO A 86 -5.42 30.85 74.56
CA PRO A 86 -6.63 30.03 74.53
C PRO A 86 -6.35 28.60 75.06
N ALA A 87 -7.29 27.91 75.71
CA ALA A 87 -8.69 28.29 75.94
C ALA A 87 -8.89 29.21 77.18
N SER A 88 -9.71 30.24 77.03
CA SER A 88 -10.20 31.12 78.11
C SER A 88 -11.42 30.49 78.77
N THR A 89 -11.53 30.61 80.10
CA THR A 89 -12.74 30.23 80.85
C THR A 89 -13.77 31.36 80.94
N ASN A 90 -13.45 32.55 80.43
CA ASN A 90 -14.34 33.71 80.41
C ASN A 90 -14.74 33.99 78.95
N LEU A 91 -15.73 33.27 78.44
CA LEU A 91 -16.23 33.43 77.07
C LEU A 91 -17.72 33.76 77.09
N ASP A 92 -18.07 34.93 76.55
CA ASP A 92 -19.46 35.39 76.38
C ASP A 92 -20.00 34.92 75.03
N ASN A 93 -19.97 33.60 74.82
CA ASN A 93 -20.47 32.97 73.61
C ASN A 93 -20.99 31.55 73.87
N GLY A 94 -21.64 30.98 72.87
CA GLY A 94 -21.99 29.58 72.87
C GLY A 94 -23.27 29.29 72.11
N ILE A 95 -23.61 28.02 72.08
CA ILE A 95 -24.89 27.55 71.54
C ILE A 95 -25.86 27.44 72.71
N PHE A 96 -27.08 27.97 72.52
CA PHE A 96 -28.15 27.95 73.52
C PHE A 96 -29.43 27.36 72.94
N LEU A 97 -30.19 26.67 73.78
CA LEU A 97 -31.52 26.15 73.45
C LEU A 97 -32.59 26.83 74.29
N ARG A 98 -33.62 27.37 73.64
CA ARG A 98 -34.87 27.70 74.32
C ARG A 98 -35.85 26.56 74.17
N ALA A 99 -36.32 26.02 75.28
CA ALA A 99 -37.29 24.95 75.27
C ALA A 99 -38.13 25.01 76.56
N ASN A 100 -39.45 24.82 76.45
CA ASN A 100 -40.41 24.96 77.56
C ASN A 100 -40.26 26.26 78.36
N GLY A 101 -40.06 27.39 77.67
CA GLY A 101 -39.93 28.70 78.29
C GLY A 101 -38.58 29.00 78.94
N ASN A 102 -37.70 28.01 79.09
CA ASN A 102 -36.36 28.14 79.69
C ASN A 102 -35.26 28.24 78.64
N ILE A 103 -34.12 28.83 79.01
CA ILE A 103 -32.88 28.89 78.22
C ILE A 103 -31.85 27.95 78.84
N TYR A 104 -31.31 27.04 78.03
CA TYR A 104 -30.28 26.08 78.38
C TYR A 104 -29.00 26.39 77.59
N GLY A 105 -27.83 26.32 78.22
CA GLY A 105 -26.54 26.57 77.56
C GLY A 105 -25.41 26.88 78.55
N PRO A 106 -24.21 27.25 78.05
CA PRO A 106 -23.05 27.57 78.88
C PRO A 106 -23.31 28.73 79.86
N ASP A 107 -22.80 28.60 81.08
CA ASP A 107 -22.70 29.73 82.02
C ASP A 107 -21.56 30.66 81.60
N HIS A 108 -21.71 31.96 81.89
CA HIS A 108 -20.71 32.99 81.60
C HIS A 108 -20.55 33.94 82.79
N ASN A 109 -19.46 34.72 82.85
CA ASN A 109 -19.13 35.57 84.01
C ASN A 109 -19.68 37.01 83.93
N VAL A 110 -20.60 37.30 83.01
CA VAL A 110 -21.35 38.57 83.01
C VAL A 110 -22.34 38.60 84.18
N THR A 111 -22.27 39.62 85.03
CA THR A 111 -23.02 39.72 86.30
C THR A 111 -24.55 39.74 86.18
N THR A 112 -25.09 39.77 84.95
CA THR A 112 -26.52 39.97 84.67
C THR A 112 -27.22 38.82 83.96
N PHE A 113 -26.54 37.75 83.54
CA PHE A 113 -27.20 36.59 82.92
C PHE A 113 -26.91 35.28 83.62
N ALA A 114 -27.97 34.49 83.73
CA ALA A 114 -27.96 33.10 84.16
C ALA A 114 -28.94 32.34 83.25
N ALA A 115 -28.50 31.21 82.70
CA ALA A 115 -29.36 30.35 81.90
C ALA A 115 -30.52 29.83 82.77
N THR A 116 -31.77 30.18 82.43
CA THR A 116 -32.93 29.88 83.30
C THR A 116 -33.22 28.39 83.44
N GLY A 117 -32.76 27.56 82.49
CA GLY A 117 -32.78 26.11 82.53
C GLY A 117 -31.47 25.45 82.98
N GLY A 118 -30.41 26.23 83.21
CA GLY A 118 -29.06 25.74 83.50
C GLY A 118 -28.33 25.13 82.31
N MET A 119 -27.21 24.45 82.60
CA MET A 119 -26.45 23.68 81.61
C MET A 119 -27.26 22.54 80.97
N TYR A 120 -26.79 22.06 79.83
CA TYR A 120 -27.32 20.84 79.18
C TYR A 120 -27.21 19.61 80.10
N SER A 121 -28.19 18.71 80.05
CA SER A 121 -28.17 17.46 80.83
C SER A 121 -27.13 16.45 80.33
N THR A 122 -26.77 16.58 79.07
CA THR A 122 -25.72 15.82 78.38
C THR A 122 -24.93 16.81 77.55
N ALA A 123 -23.60 16.74 77.59
CA ALA A 123 -22.71 17.56 76.79
C ALA A 123 -21.39 16.81 76.58
N THR A 124 -21.00 16.54 75.34
CA THR A 124 -19.72 15.91 74.98
C THR A 124 -19.20 16.49 73.67
N ILE A 125 -17.89 16.35 73.43
CA ILE A 125 -17.25 16.65 72.15
C ILE A 125 -16.24 15.54 71.78
N SER A 126 -16.28 15.07 70.52
CA SER A 126 -15.34 14.05 70.04
C SER A 126 -13.95 14.63 69.77
N ALA A 127 -12.90 13.80 69.81
CA ALA A 127 -11.58 14.20 69.32
C ALA A 127 -11.63 14.61 67.83
N VAL A 128 -10.72 15.50 67.43
CA VAL A 128 -10.59 15.96 66.05
C VAL A 128 -9.98 14.86 65.17
N SER A 129 -10.56 14.61 63.99
CA SER A 129 -10.10 13.65 63.00
C SER A 129 -10.02 14.27 61.59
N PRO A 130 -8.89 14.17 60.86
CA PRO A 130 -7.62 13.60 61.31
C PRO A 130 -7.00 14.40 62.48
N PRO A 131 -6.21 13.75 63.35
CA PRO A 131 -5.60 14.40 64.49
C PRO A 131 -4.61 15.48 64.06
N ASN A 132 -4.39 16.46 64.93
CA ASN A 132 -3.39 17.50 64.69
C ASN A 132 -1.95 16.93 64.62
N PRO A 133 -1.05 17.56 63.85
CA PRO A 133 -1.28 18.71 62.97
C PRO A 133 -1.92 18.31 61.61
N SER A 134 -2.85 19.11 61.09
CA SER A 134 -3.49 18.88 59.78
C SER A 134 -2.69 19.47 58.62
N SER A 135 -2.61 18.77 57.48
CA SER A 135 -2.02 19.33 56.26
C SER A 135 -2.95 20.35 55.62
N ALA A 136 -2.40 21.24 54.80
CA ALA A 136 -3.22 22.16 54.00
C ALA A 136 -4.13 21.35 53.04
N GLY A 137 -5.43 21.67 53.02
CA GLY A 137 -6.44 20.96 52.26
C GLY A 137 -7.08 19.77 52.97
N ASP A 138 -6.54 19.31 54.12
CA ASP A 138 -7.17 18.27 54.93
C ASP A 138 -8.35 18.86 55.72
N GLN A 139 -9.50 18.19 55.67
CA GLN A 139 -10.67 18.54 56.48
C GLN A 139 -10.65 17.81 57.82
N GLN A 140 -10.52 18.57 58.90
CA GLN A 140 -10.66 18.11 60.27
C GLN A 140 -12.11 18.17 60.74
N ILE A 141 -12.54 17.16 61.50
CA ILE A 141 -13.91 16.99 61.97
C ILE A 141 -13.93 16.69 63.48
N ALA A 142 -14.82 17.35 64.22
CA ALA A 142 -15.20 16.98 65.59
C ALA A 142 -16.72 17.10 65.79
N THR A 143 -17.32 16.29 66.66
CA THR A 143 -18.77 16.29 66.88
C THR A 143 -19.10 16.64 68.33
N SER A 144 -19.82 17.75 68.55
CA SER A 144 -20.45 18.08 69.82
C SER A 144 -21.83 17.43 69.92
N ASN A 145 -22.14 16.76 71.03
CA ASN A 145 -23.48 16.26 71.31
C ASN A 145 -23.97 16.83 72.64
N PHE A 146 -25.10 17.53 72.63
CA PHE A 146 -25.68 18.13 73.83
C PHE A 146 -27.20 18.16 73.77
N GLY A 147 -27.87 18.18 74.92
CA GLY A 147 -29.33 18.16 74.94
C GLY A 147 -29.94 18.33 76.32
N ILE A 148 -31.28 18.28 76.33
CA ILE A 148 -32.10 18.41 77.54
C ILE A 148 -32.76 17.06 77.82
N THR A 149 -32.76 16.61 79.08
CA THR A 149 -33.40 15.35 79.49
C THR A 149 -34.86 15.32 79.04
N LEU A 150 -35.24 14.25 78.31
CA LEU A 150 -36.57 14.09 77.69
C LEU A 150 -36.99 15.22 76.73
N GLY A 151 -36.03 16.04 76.26
CA GLY A 151 -36.24 17.16 75.36
C GLY A 151 -35.33 17.14 74.14
N PRO A 152 -35.18 18.29 73.45
CA PRO A 152 -34.36 18.42 72.25
C PRO A 152 -32.92 17.92 72.46
N GLN A 153 -32.43 17.14 71.50
CA GLN A 153 -31.04 16.69 71.40
C GLN A 153 -30.39 17.33 70.18
N VAL A 154 -29.15 17.79 70.32
CA VAL A 154 -28.40 18.48 69.27
C VAL A 154 -27.07 17.78 69.05
N SER A 155 -26.75 17.53 67.79
CA SER A 155 -25.43 17.11 67.32
C SER A 155 -24.90 18.19 66.39
N VAL A 156 -23.71 18.71 66.69
CA VAL A 156 -23.00 19.67 65.82
C VAL A 156 -21.71 19.02 65.34
N VAL A 157 -21.63 18.76 64.03
CA VAL A 157 -20.40 18.32 63.37
C VAL A 157 -19.65 19.56 62.91
N TRP A 158 -18.56 19.86 63.60
CA TRP A 158 -17.62 20.94 63.28
C TRP A 158 -16.64 20.46 62.21
N LYS A 159 -16.48 21.23 61.14
CA LYS A 159 -15.56 20.93 60.02
C LYS A 159 -14.65 22.12 59.72
N TYR A 160 -13.34 21.90 59.76
CA TYR A 160 -12.33 22.90 59.43
C TYR A 160 -11.37 22.36 58.37
N THR A 161 -11.15 23.11 57.29
CA THR A 161 -10.14 22.78 56.27
C THR A 161 -9.05 23.84 56.28
N ASN A 162 -7.81 23.46 56.57
CA ASN A 162 -6.64 24.36 56.58
C ASN A 162 -6.35 24.87 55.14
N PRO A 163 -6.07 26.17 54.89
CA PRO A 163 -5.93 27.31 55.81
C PRO A 163 -7.13 28.27 55.81
N TYR A 164 -8.36 27.77 55.71
CA TYR A 164 -9.50 28.68 55.61
C TYR A 164 -9.75 29.48 56.88
N ASP A 165 -10.43 30.59 56.67
CA ASP A 165 -10.79 31.57 57.68
C ASP A 165 -12.21 31.33 58.24
N PHE A 166 -12.70 30.08 58.22
CA PHE A 166 -14.00 29.72 58.76
C PHE A 166 -14.03 28.28 59.27
N ILE A 167 -14.96 28.00 60.16
CA ILE A 167 -15.35 26.64 60.56
C ILE A 167 -16.83 26.43 60.25
N THR A 168 -17.17 25.25 59.74
CA THR A 168 -18.56 24.89 59.43
C THR A 168 -19.18 24.13 60.59
N ALA A 169 -20.38 24.53 61.00
CA ALA A 169 -21.23 23.79 61.92
C ALA A 169 -22.34 23.10 61.13
N GLU A 170 -22.32 21.77 61.06
CA GLU A 170 -23.43 20.97 60.56
C GLU A 170 -24.26 20.48 61.75
N VAL A 171 -25.46 21.06 61.90
CA VAL A 171 -26.33 20.85 63.05
C VAL A 171 -27.44 19.87 62.70
N THR A 172 -27.64 18.90 63.58
CA THR A 172 -28.84 18.05 63.62
C THR A 172 -29.54 18.27 64.96
N ILE A 173 -30.80 18.69 64.93
CA ILE A 173 -31.64 18.81 66.13
C ILE A 173 -32.76 17.78 66.05
N VAL A 174 -32.89 16.96 67.09
CA VAL A 174 -33.96 15.99 67.24
C VAL A 174 -34.88 16.46 68.37
N ILE A 175 -36.10 16.84 68.03
CA ILE A 175 -37.16 17.17 68.99
C ILE A 175 -38.05 15.93 69.15
N PRO A 176 -38.10 15.31 70.35
CA PRO A 176 -38.88 14.08 70.56
C PRO A 176 -40.36 14.25 70.23
N LEU A 177 -40.99 13.20 69.69
CA LEU A 177 -42.40 13.21 69.26
C LEU A 177 -43.39 13.66 70.35
N LEU A 178 -43.09 13.37 71.63
CA LEU A 178 -43.94 13.72 72.78
C LEU A 178 -43.53 15.05 73.45
N TYR A 179 -42.54 15.76 72.92
CA TYR A 179 -42.12 17.04 73.48
C TYR A 179 -43.10 18.15 73.09
N ALA A 180 -43.53 18.96 74.06
CA ALA A 180 -44.51 20.00 73.85
C ALA A 180 -43.92 21.19 73.06
N VAL A 181 -44.07 21.17 71.73
CA VAL A 181 -43.61 22.24 70.83
C VAL A 181 -44.75 22.71 69.93
N SER A 182 -44.87 24.03 69.74
CA SER A 182 -45.91 24.66 68.93
C SER A 182 -45.49 26.06 68.49
N ALA A 183 -46.30 26.75 67.68
CA ALA A 183 -46.05 28.16 67.36
C ALA A 183 -46.04 29.08 68.59
N SER A 184 -46.83 28.77 69.63
CA SER A 184 -46.86 29.51 70.90
C SER A 184 -45.79 29.09 71.91
N ASN A 185 -45.18 27.91 71.72
CA ASN A 185 -44.07 27.39 72.53
C ASN A 185 -43.01 26.77 71.61
N PRO A 186 -42.27 27.58 70.84
CA PRO A 186 -41.27 27.06 69.91
C PRO A 186 -40.03 26.59 70.67
N VAL A 187 -39.41 25.53 70.17
CA VAL A 187 -38.00 25.24 70.49
C VAL A 187 -37.15 26.17 69.63
N ARG A 188 -36.12 26.77 70.21
CA ARG A 188 -35.21 27.65 69.47
C ARG A 188 -33.78 27.27 69.68
N TYR A 189 -33.03 27.26 68.60
CA TYR A 189 -31.57 27.14 68.62
C TYR A 189 -30.97 28.51 68.40
N TYR A 190 -30.05 28.89 69.28
CA TYR A 190 -29.27 30.11 69.17
C TYR A 190 -27.79 29.77 69.10
N HIS A 191 -27.04 30.44 68.24
CA HIS A 191 -25.59 30.53 68.39
C HIS A 191 -25.25 32.02 68.47
N VAL A 192 -24.70 32.42 69.62
CA VAL A 192 -24.39 33.81 69.93
C VAL A 192 -22.92 33.92 70.25
N VAL A 193 -22.27 34.93 69.69
CA VAL A 193 -20.89 35.30 69.98
C VAL A 193 -20.87 36.76 70.39
N ASP A 194 -20.22 37.05 71.50
CA ASP A 194 -19.61 38.35 71.70
C ASP A 194 -18.47 38.51 70.68
N THR A 195 -18.53 39.56 69.88
CA THR A 195 -17.55 39.69 68.80
C THR A 195 -16.24 40.20 69.32
N TYR A 196 -15.16 39.92 68.58
CA TYR A 196 -13.81 40.23 69.02
C TYR A 196 -13.40 39.37 70.22
N LEU A 197 -13.69 38.07 70.10
CA LEU A 197 -13.18 37.01 70.97
C LEU A 197 -11.70 37.31 71.26
N GLY A 198 -11.37 37.91 72.41
CA GLY A 198 -9.99 38.28 72.82
C GLY A 198 -9.53 39.75 72.87
N GLY A 199 -10.23 40.76 72.36
CA GLY A 199 -9.68 42.13 72.23
C GLY A 199 -10.72 43.25 72.07
N SER A 200 -10.32 44.42 71.50
CA SER A 200 -11.19 45.62 71.32
C SER A 200 -12.45 45.37 70.45
N ASP A 201 -13.48 44.86 71.09
CA ASP A 201 -14.88 44.57 70.77
C ASP A 201 -15.70 45.48 69.83
N ASN A 202 -15.21 46.66 69.44
CA ASN A 202 -16.00 47.61 68.66
C ASN A 202 -16.02 47.29 67.16
N GLY A 203 -17.22 47.23 66.58
CA GLY A 203 -17.42 46.99 65.15
C GLY A 203 -18.72 47.58 64.60
N CYS A 204 -18.87 47.49 63.28
CA CYS A 204 -20.06 47.89 62.54
C CYS A 204 -20.89 46.66 62.19
N GLY A 205 -22.15 46.63 62.61
CA GLY A 205 -23.08 45.55 62.28
C GLY A 205 -23.35 45.50 60.77
N VAL A 206 -23.45 44.29 60.22
CA VAL A 206 -23.74 44.09 58.79
C VAL A 206 -24.60 42.86 58.51
N ARG A 207 -25.44 42.97 57.49
CA ARG A 207 -26.24 41.89 56.93
C ARG A 207 -26.32 42.00 55.40
N TYR A 208 -25.92 40.96 54.69
CA TYR A 208 -26.02 40.92 53.23
C TYR A 208 -26.23 39.49 52.71
N THR A 209 -26.50 39.34 51.42
CA THR A 209 -26.50 38.06 50.73
C THR A 209 -25.25 37.97 49.88
N ASP A 210 -24.46 36.91 50.05
CA ASP A 210 -23.22 36.75 49.30
C ASP A 210 -23.45 36.32 47.84
N SER A 211 -22.37 36.19 47.07
CA SER A 211 -22.43 35.78 45.66
C SER A 211 -23.00 34.38 45.44
N ASN A 212 -23.07 33.55 46.48
CA ASN A 212 -23.63 32.20 46.46
C ASN A 212 -25.08 32.17 46.95
N GLY A 213 -25.72 33.33 47.13
CA GLY A 213 -27.11 33.44 47.57
C GLY A 213 -27.30 33.13 49.06
N LYS A 214 -26.25 33.14 49.88
CA LYS A 214 -26.30 32.81 51.31
C LYS A 214 -26.35 34.07 52.15
N GLN A 215 -27.22 34.08 53.17
CA GLN A 215 -27.30 35.21 54.07
C GLN A 215 -26.09 35.22 55.02
N VAL A 216 -25.49 36.40 55.18
CA VAL A 216 -24.36 36.67 56.07
C VAL A 216 -24.78 37.73 57.08
N VAL A 217 -24.54 37.49 58.36
CA VAL A 217 -24.79 38.45 59.46
C VAL A 217 -23.57 38.48 60.36
N GLY A 218 -23.02 39.66 60.62
CA GLY A 218 -21.75 39.78 61.34
C GLY A 218 -21.39 41.21 61.70
N THR A 219 -20.10 41.40 61.96
CA THR A 219 -19.50 42.71 62.25
C THR A 219 -18.22 42.92 61.42
N TYR A 220 -17.90 44.17 61.08
CA TYR A 220 -16.68 44.54 60.37
C TYR A 220 -16.08 45.84 60.95
N PRO A 221 -14.76 46.06 60.85
CA PRO A 221 -14.16 47.31 61.29
C PRO A 221 -14.33 48.38 60.20
N PRO A 222 -14.61 49.65 60.54
CA PRO A 222 -14.62 50.72 59.57
C PRO A 222 -13.22 50.95 58.97
N ALA A 223 -13.14 51.36 57.70
CA ALA A 223 -11.86 51.55 57.02
C ALA A 223 -10.98 52.65 57.65
N SER A 224 -11.60 53.61 58.34
CA SER A 224 -10.94 54.65 59.14
C SER A 224 -11.96 55.29 60.10
N GLY A 225 -11.54 55.61 61.34
CA GLY A 225 -12.39 56.26 62.35
C GLY A 225 -13.43 55.34 63.00
N THR A 226 -14.55 55.92 63.44
CA THR A 226 -15.64 55.22 64.17
C THR A 226 -16.99 55.32 63.44
N THR A 227 -16.99 55.59 62.14
CA THR A 227 -18.21 55.73 61.34
C THR A 227 -18.54 54.42 60.65
N CYS A 228 -19.76 53.90 60.79
CA CYS A 228 -20.22 52.72 60.08
C CYS A 228 -20.86 53.07 58.73
N PRO A 229 -20.17 52.85 57.60
CA PRO A 229 -20.63 53.33 56.29
C PRO A 229 -21.78 52.50 55.70
N SER A 230 -21.99 51.27 56.15
CA SER A 230 -23.00 50.36 55.60
C SER A 230 -23.42 49.30 56.60
N SER A 231 -24.72 48.99 56.65
CA SER A 231 -25.25 47.80 57.34
C SER A 231 -25.67 46.69 56.36
N THR A 232 -25.52 46.91 55.05
CA THR A 232 -26.03 46.01 54.00
C THR A 232 -24.96 45.46 53.06
N ALA A 233 -23.70 45.82 53.25
CA ALA A 233 -22.56 45.36 52.45
C ALA A 233 -21.25 45.69 53.18
N ILE A 234 -20.22 44.89 52.93
CA ILE A 234 -18.86 45.14 53.42
C ILE A 234 -18.18 46.17 52.49
N PRO A 235 -17.66 47.29 53.01
CA PRO A 235 -16.92 48.25 52.18
C PRO A 235 -15.67 47.63 51.54
N THR A 236 -15.27 48.17 50.40
CA THR A 236 -14.05 47.73 49.70
C THR A 236 -12.82 47.93 50.59
N GLY A 237 -11.99 46.90 50.73
CA GLY A 237 -10.73 46.96 51.46
C GLY A 237 -10.82 46.70 52.97
N VAL A 238 -11.99 46.35 53.50
CA VAL A 238 -12.15 45.86 54.88
C VAL A 238 -12.65 44.41 54.87
N SER A 239 -12.18 43.62 55.82
CA SER A 239 -12.68 42.25 56.04
C SER A 239 -13.74 42.24 57.13
N ILE A 240 -14.66 41.27 57.07
CA ILE A 240 -15.49 40.91 58.21
C ILE A 240 -14.59 40.52 59.37
N VAL A 241 -14.91 40.95 60.60
CA VAL A 241 -14.24 40.44 61.80
C VAL A 241 -14.75 39.04 62.09
N GLU A 242 -16.05 38.92 62.36
CA GLU A 242 -16.75 37.67 62.62
C GLU A 242 -18.15 37.72 62.00
N SER A 243 -18.59 36.62 61.42
CA SER A 243 -19.95 36.49 60.88
C SER A 243 -20.45 35.06 60.91
N PHE A 244 -21.77 34.94 60.92
CA PHE A 244 -22.46 33.72 60.54
C PHE A 244 -22.91 33.83 59.10
N ARG A 245 -22.63 32.77 58.33
CA ARG A 245 -23.05 32.63 56.94
C ARG A 245 -23.84 31.34 56.76
N GLU A 246 -25.00 31.42 56.14
CA GLU A 246 -25.79 30.22 55.81
C GLU A 246 -25.03 29.29 54.86
N ARG A 247 -25.21 27.97 54.98
CA ARG A 247 -24.62 27.00 54.06
C ARG A 247 -25.67 26.10 53.42
N SER A 248 -26.29 25.18 54.16
CA SER A 248 -27.29 24.25 53.62
C SER A 248 -28.42 23.96 54.61
N GLY A 249 -29.54 23.44 54.12
CA GLY A 249 -30.73 23.17 54.94
C GLY A 249 -31.57 24.41 55.19
N MET A 250 -31.89 24.68 56.45
CA MET A 250 -32.74 25.80 56.86
C MET A 250 -32.00 27.15 56.79
N THR A 251 -32.74 28.23 56.51
CA THR A 251 -32.25 29.61 56.61
C THR A 251 -32.36 30.12 58.04
N PHE A 252 -31.61 31.17 58.38
CA PHE A 252 -31.76 31.85 59.67
C PHE A 252 -33.22 32.32 59.84
N SER A 253 -33.89 31.88 60.91
CA SER A 253 -35.24 32.37 61.22
C SER A 253 -35.20 33.82 61.64
N ASN A 254 -34.22 34.14 62.48
CA ASN A 254 -33.91 35.50 62.93
C ASN A 254 -32.42 35.62 63.24
N TYR A 255 -31.94 36.84 63.39
CA TYR A 255 -30.54 37.15 63.69
C TYR A 255 -30.45 38.50 64.42
N CYS A 256 -29.28 38.84 64.92
CA CYS A 256 -28.94 40.18 65.41
C CYS A 256 -27.44 40.42 65.23
N ALA A 257 -27.05 41.65 64.95
CA ALA A 257 -25.67 42.13 65.04
C ALA A 257 -25.70 43.50 65.70
N ASN A 258 -25.68 43.55 67.04
CA ASN A 258 -25.94 44.76 67.83
C ASN A 258 -25.13 44.75 69.12
N THR A 259 -25.34 45.69 70.05
CA THR A 259 -24.53 45.79 71.29
C THR A 259 -24.45 44.44 72.01
N TRP A 260 -23.26 43.93 72.31
CA TRP A 260 -23.05 42.58 72.90
C TRP A 260 -23.95 42.31 74.13
N SER A 261 -24.08 43.29 75.03
CA SER A 261 -24.85 43.17 76.26
C SER A 261 -26.36 42.98 76.02
N SER A 262 -26.85 43.39 74.85
CA SER A 262 -28.25 43.21 74.46
C SER A 262 -28.65 41.76 74.25
N PHE A 263 -27.69 40.85 74.06
CA PHE A 263 -27.94 39.40 73.98
C PHE A 263 -28.21 38.79 75.35
N TRP A 264 -27.64 39.38 76.40
CA TRP A 264 -27.66 38.84 77.77
C TRP A 264 -28.67 39.54 78.67
N VAL A 265 -29.15 40.74 78.31
CA VAL A 265 -30.10 41.54 79.11
C VAL A 265 -31.37 41.86 78.32
N ASN A 266 -32.55 41.67 78.93
CA ASN A 266 -33.83 42.06 78.34
C ASN A 266 -33.94 43.60 78.22
N GLY A 267 -34.21 44.13 77.00
CA GLY A 267 -34.27 45.57 76.75
C GLY A 267 -34.56 45.96 75.29
N GLY A 268 -34.57 47.27 74.99
CA GLY A 268 -35.23 47.88 73.81
C GLY A 268 -34.75 47.48 72.40
N VAL A 269 -33.58 46.87 72.23
CA VAL A 269 -33.10 46.37 70.92
C VAL A 269 -33.55 44.95 70.59
N ASN A 270 -34.21 44.26 71.54
CA ASN A 270 -34.83 42.94 71.38
C ASN A 270 -33.89 41.87 70.77
N CYS A 271 -32.61 41.86 71.15
CA CYS A 271 -31.64 40.82 70.75
C CYS A 271 -31.37 39.80 71.86
N SER A 272 -32.05 39.89 73.00
CA SER A 272 -31.77 39.03 74.14
C SER A 272 -32.22 37.59 73.87
N ILE A 273 -31.39 36.61 74.22
CA ILE A 273 -31.81 35.20 74.20
C ILE A 273 -32.73 34.86 75.37
N LEU A 274 -32.76 35.67 76.44
CA LEU A 274 -33.67 35.48 77.59
C LEU A 274 -35.12 35.83 77.27
N GLN A 275 -35.37 36.61 76.21
CA GLN A 275 -36.70 37.12 75.90
C GLN A 275 -37.61 36.05 75.27
N ALA A 276 -38.92 36.26 75.41
CA ALA A 276 -39.88 35.36 74.79
C ALA A 276 -40.04 35.54 73.28
N ALA A 277 -39.79 36.75 72.77
CA ALA A 277 -39.83 37.07 71.34
C ALA A 277 -38.64 36.45 70.57
N ASN A 278 -38.72 36.46 69.24
CA ASN A 278 -37.57 36.15 68.39
C ASN A 278 -36.55 37.30 68.44
N LEU A 279 -35.31 37.04 68.04
CA LEU A 279 -34.33 38.10 67.77
C LEU A 279 -34.93 39.10 66.76
N SER A 280 -34.68 40.38 66.97
CA SER A 280 -35.33 41.48 66.25
C SER A 280 -34.86 41.69 64.81
N ASN A 281 -33.84 40.96 64.35
CA ASN A 281 -33.12 41.25 63.09
C ASN A 281 -32.42 42.61 63.11
N ALA A 282 -32.20 43.20 64.30
CA ALA A 282 -31.53 44.48 64.42
C ALA A 282 -30.04 44.37 64.06
N ILE A 283 -29.60 45.29 63.20
CA ILE A 283 -28.23 45.46 62.76
C ILE A 283 -27.78 46.86 63.18
N SER A 284 -26.75 46.95 64.03
CA SER A 284 -26.19 48.22 64.47
C SER A 284 -25.57 48.97 63.29
N SER A 285 -25.97 50.23 63.13
CA SER A 285 -25.30 51.19 62.23
C SER A 285 -24.35 52.12 62.98
N THR A 286 -24.06 51.84 64.25
CA THR A 286 -23.12 52.60 65.09
C THR A 286 -21.91 51.73 65.42
N TYR A 287 -20.74 52.35 65.43
CA TYR A 287 -19.50 51.69 65.84
C TYR A 287 -19.54 51.55 67.35
N GLN A 288 -19.68 50.31 67.80
CA GLN A 288 -19.88 49.97 69.20
C GLN A 288 -19.43 48.53 69.43
N ASP A 289 -19.31 48.17 70.70
CA ASP A 289 -19.04 46.82 71.14
C ASP A 289 -20.18 45.88 70.70
N THR A 290 -19.91 45.01 69.72
CA THR A 290 -20.95 44.21 69.05
C THR A 290 -20.99 42.76 69.53
N GLY A 291 -22.19 42.19 69.62
CA GLY A 291 -22.43 40.75 69.59
C GLY A 291 -23.17 40.38 68.32
N VAL A 292 -23.03 39.12 67.90
CA VAL A 292 -23.73 38.57 66.74
C VAL A 292 -24.42 37.28 67.16
N GLY A 293 -25.68 37.13 66.79
CA GLY A 293 -26.45 35.93 67.08
C GLY A 293 -27.34 35.51 65.92
N ILE A 294 -27.47 34.20 65.73
CA ILE A 294 -28.42 33.58 64.80
C ILE A 294 -29.42 32.74 65.56
N GLN A 295 -30.65 32.65 65.04
CA GLN A 295 -31.75 31.90 65.62
C GLN A 295 -32.42 31.00 64.56
N TYR A 296 -32.70 29.76 64.94
CA TYR A 296 -33.60 28.85 64.23
C TYR A 296 -34.81 28.52 65.10
N ASN A 297 -36.01 28.59 64.52
CA ASN A 297 -37.28 28.29 65.19
C ASN A 297 -37.84 26.93 64.74
N PHE A 298 -38.28 26.14 65.72
CA PHE A 298 -38.95 24.86 65.49
C PHE A 298 -40.31 24.86 66.18
N THR A 299 -41.36 24.58 65.43
CA THR A 299 -42.76 24.63 65.90
C THR A 299 -43.43 23.25 65.92
N ALA A 300 -42.69 22.18 65.58
CA ALA A 300 -43.17 20.81 65.58
C ALA A 300 -42.05 19.84 66.01
N PRO A 301 -42.38 18.62 66.49
CA PRO A 301 -41.40 17.56 66.70
C PRO A 301 -40.80 17.09 65.37
N GLY A 302 -39.58 16.57 65.40
CA GLY A 302 -38.90 16.07 64.20
C GLY A 302 -37.38 16.13 64.28
N THR A 303 -36.73 15.68 63.20
CA THR A 303 -35.30 15.80 62.99
C THR A 303 -35.04 16.90 61.96
N TYR A 304 -34.30 17.92 62.36
CA TYR A 304 -33.98 19.08 61.52
C TYR A 304 -32.47 19.13 61.29
N THR A 305 -32.07 19.31 60.03
CA THR A 305 -30.66 19.45 59.65
C THR A 305 -30.42 20.77 58.93
N PHE A 306 -29.38 21.47 59.33
CA PHE A 306 -28.96 22.72 58.72
C PHE A 306 -27.47 22.93 58.98
N SER A 307 -26.84 23.78 58.17
CA SER A 307 -25.44 24.14 58.39
C SER A 307 -25.19 25.61 58.13
N TYR A 308 -24.23 26.15 58.86
CA TYR A 308 -23.75 27.51 58.72
C TYR A 308 -22.25 27.55 58.98
N ASP A 309 -21.61 28.57 58.43
CA ASP A 309 -20.20 28.86 58.64
C ASP A 309 -20.08 29.94 59.73
N PHE A 310 -19.17 29.72 60.67
CA PHE A 310 -18.64 30.79 61.50
C PHE A 310 -17.34 31.26 60.86
N VAL A 311 -17.38 32.47 60.29
CA VAL A 311 -16.32 33.03 59.45
C VAL A 311 -15.61 34.14 60.21
N VAL A 312 -14.28 34.10 60.24
CA VAL A 312 -13.44 35.06 60.97
C VAL A 312 -12.46 35.70 59.99
N GLY A 313 -12.51 37.02 59.80
CA GLY A 313 -11.49 37.79 59.07
C GLY A 313 -11.47 37.68 57.54
N SER A 314 -12.44 37.01 56.89
CA SER A 314 -12.55 36.90 55.43
C SER A 314 -14.01 36.87 54.95
N PRO A 315 -14.35 37.46 53.78
CA PRO A 315 -15.65 37.26 53.15
C PRO A 315 -15.73 36.00 52.24
N ALA A 316 -14.63 35.27 52.04
CA ALA A 316 -14.53 34.22 51.02
C ALA A 316 -14.68 32.79 51.59
N VAL A 317 -15.66 32.04 51.08
CA VAL A 317 -15.86 30.59 51.28
C VAL A 317 -15.79 29.90 49.90
N PRO A 318 -15.03 28.79 49.72
CA PRO A 318 -14.88 28.12 48.43
C PRO A 318 -16.23 27.76 47.78
N PRO A 319 -16.35 27.91 46.45
CA PRO A 319 -17.62 27.71 45.75
C PRO A 319 -18.01 26.24 45.53
N TYR A 320 -17.11 25.28 45.79
CA TYR A 320 -17.37 23.85 45.54
C TYR A 320 -16.68 22.94 46.54
N ASP A 321 -17.20 21.72 46.58
CA ASP A 321 -16.86 20.69 47.55
C ASP A 321 -15.58 19.93 47.20
N HIS A 322 -15.53 19.22 46.07
CA HIS A 322 -14.34 18.48 45.64
C HIS A 322 -14.08 18.62 44.14
N LEU A 323 -12.84 18.32 43.74
CA LEU A 323 -12.51 17.98 42.35
C LEU A 323 -12.69 16.47 42.18
N GLU A 324 -13.43 16.02 41.17
CA GLU A 324 -13.65 14.60 40.88
C GLU A 324 -12.91 14.16 39.62
N ILE A 325 -12.10 13.10 39.75
CA ILE A 325 -11.44 12.41 38.62
C ILE A 325 -12.16 11.07 38.39
N ARG A 326 -12.75 10.87 37.20
CA ARG A 326 -13.35 9.60 36.81
C ARG A 326 -12.41 8.82 35.91
N HIS A 327 -12.12 7.57 36.27
CA HIS A 327 -11.14 6.74 35.58
C HIS A 327 -11.61 5.29 35.43
N PRO A 328 -11.08 4.51 34.47
CA PRO A 328 -11.46 3.11 34.29
C PRO A 328 -10.87 2.15 35.35
N GLY A 329 -9.92 2.61 36.17
CA GLY A 329 -9.34 1.83 37.27
C GLY A 329 -8.09 1.04 36.87
N SER A 330 -8.03 0.55 35.64
CA SER A 330 -6.81 -0.05 35.10
C SER A 330 -6.63 0.23 33.61
N THR A 331 -5.37 0.21 33.15
CA THR A 331 -5.00 0.35 31.74
C THR A 331 -3.69 -0.39 31.39
N THR A 332 -3.24 -0.24 30.16
CA THR A 332 -1.92 -0.66 29.64
C THR A 332 -1.00 0.56 29.52
N LEU A 333 0.19 0.42 28.91
CA LEU A 333 1.05 1.56 28.60
C LEU A 333 0.45 2.50 27.53
N CYS A 334 -0.75 2.25 27.03
CA CYS A 334 -1.45 3.13 26.11
C CYS A 334 -2.07 4.36 26.80
N PRO A 335 -2.15 5.50 26.07
CA PRO A 335 -2.90 6.66 26.54
C PRO A 335 -4.36 6.32 26.87
N THR A 336 -4.83 6.77 28.04
CA THR A 336 -6.18 6.47 28.55
C THR A 336 -6.87 7.73 29.01
N ASN A 337 -8.07 7.96 28.51
CA ASN A 337 -8.85 9.14 28.88
C ASN A 337 -9.48 8.97 30.27
N VAL A 338 -9.27 9.98 31.13
CA VAL A 338 -9.99 10.21 32.38
C VAL A 338 -10.76 11.52 32.27
N THR A 339 -11.82 11.67 33.04
CA THR A 339 -12.59 12.92 33.06
C THR A 339 -12.44 13.63 34.40
N VAL A 340 -12.26 14.95 34.35
CA VAL A 340 -12.13 15.82 35.52
C VAL A 340 -13.31 16.79 35.57
N LEU A 341 -13.86 17.03 36.76
CA LEU A 341 -14.95 17.99 37.02
C LEU A 341 -14.89 18.50 38.47
N ALA A 342 -15.56 19.61 38.78
CA ALA A 342 -15.74 20.08 40.15
C ALA A 342 -17.18 19.85 40.62
N CYS A 343 -17.36 19.49 41.89
CA CYS A 343 -18.65 19.15 42.47
C CYS A 343 -19.00 20.04 43.66
N THR A 344 -20.25 20.48 43.75
CA THR A 344 -20.78 21.27 44.89
C THR A 344 -21.39 20.41 46.01
N SER A 345 -21.40 19.08 45.85
CA SER A 345 -21.98 18.10 46.79
C SER A 345 -20.91 17.11 47.23
N ALA A 346 -21.02 16.62 48.47
CA ALA A 346 -20.11 15.60 49.03
C ALA A 346 -20.29 14.21 48.43
N THR A 347 -21.26 14.04 47.53
CA THR A 347 -21.59 12.76 46.91
C THR A 347 -20.57 12.41 45.82
N VAL A 348 -20.06 11.17 45.83
CA VAL A 348 -19.15 10.62 44.81
C VAL A 348 -19.81 9.36 44.22
N PRO A 349 -20.11 9.31 42.91
CA PRO A 349 -19.79 10.32 41.89
C PRO A 349 -20.69 11.55 42.00
N CYS A 350 -20.18 12.70 41.53
CA CYS A 350 -20.89 13.96 41.57
C CYS A 350 -22.23 13.87 40.82
N PRO A 351 -23.36 14.15 41.49
CA PRO A 351 -24.66 14.25 40.83
C PRO A 351 -24.63 15.33 39.74
N ALA A 352 -25.28 15.08 38.61
CA ALA A 352 -25.24 15.97 37.45
C ALA A 352 -25.65 17.43 37.78
N ALA A 353 -26.65 17.59 38.65
CA ALA A 353 -27.12 18.91 39.10
C ALA A 353 -26.12 19.68 39.99
N ASN A 354 -25.10 18.99 40.50
CA ASN A 354 -24.10 19.55 41.41
C ASN A 354 -22.73 19.78 40.73
N ILE A 355 -22.60 19.48 39.45
CA ILE A 355 -21.38 19.76 38.68
C ILE A 355 -21.26 21.28 38.49
N VAL A 356 -20.08 21.83 38.81
CA VAL A 356 -19.80 23.26 38.66
C VAL A 356 -19.76 23.62 37.17
N SER A 357 -20.64 24.53 36.76
CA SER A 357 -20.76 24.99 35.37
C SER A 357 -20.45 26.48 35.17
N SER A 358 -19.96 27.16 36.21
CA SER A 358 -19.64 28.60 36.22
C SER A 358 -18.26 28.85 36.80
N GLY A 359 -17.60 29.93 36.39
CA GLY A 359 -16.21 30.24 36.77
C GLY A 359 -15.19 29.40 36.00
N SER A 360 -13.91 29.51 36.35
CA SER A 360 -12.83 28.69 35.77
C SER A 360 -11.98 28.11 36.89
N LEU A 361 -11.83 26.78 36.87
CA LEU A 361 -10.94 26.03 37.74
C LEU A 361 -9.90 25.34 36.88
N SER A 362 -8.63 25.66 37.07
CA SER A 362 -7.53 24.92 36.46
C SER A 362 -6.63 24.28 37.50
N GLY A 363 -5.92 23.23 37.10
CA GLY A 363 -4.93 22.53 37.90
C GLY A 363 -4.44 21.30 37.17
N SER A 364 -3.73 20.42 37.87
CA SER A 364 -3.10 19.25 37.25
C SER A 364 -3.52 17.98 37.97
N ILE A 365 -3.61 16.85 37.24
CA ILE A 365 -3.69 15.55 37.89
C ILE A 365 -2.29 15.23 38.42
N ARG A 366 -2.18 14.41 39.47
CA ARG A 366 -0.89 13.88 39.93
C ARG A 366 -1.07 12.43 40.36
N ALA A 367 -0.08 11.61 40.05
CA ALA A 367 -0.03 10.21 40.42
C ALA A 367 1.06 9.95 41.47
N THR A 368 0.74 9.19 42.52
CA THR A 368 1.71 8.70 43.52
C THR A 368 1.78 7.17 43.48
N PRO A 369 2.96 6.54 43.40
CA PRO A 369 4.31 7.14 43.39
C PRO A 369 4.61 7.89 42.08
N ALA A 370 5.59 8.81 42.12
CA ALA A 370 5.97 9.63 40.96
C ALA A 370 6.72 8.87 39.84
N ALA A 371 7.19 7.66 40.13
CA ALA A 371 7.88 6.78 39.20
C ALA A 371 7.27 5.35 39.26
N PRO A 372 6.99 4.71 38.12
CA PRO A 372 7.08 5.23 36.74
C PRO A 372 6.19 6.45 36.51
N THR A 373 6.61 7.35 35.63
CA THR A 373 5.92 8.63 35.41
C THR A 373 4.61 8.40 34.66
N ILE A 374 3.53 9.08 35.07
CA ILE A 374 2.31 9.24 34.27
C ILE A 374 2.37 10.61 33.60
N ASN A 375 2.37 10.63 32.27
CA ASN A 375 2.24 11.84 31.47
C ASN A 375 0.75 12.18 31.29
N GLU A 376 0.43 13.46 31.36
CA GLU A 376 -0.94 13.97 31.35
C GLU A 376 -1.11 14.98 30.20
N ASN A 377 -2.24 14.91 29.48
CA ASN A 377 -2.54 15.86 28.42
C ASN A 377 -4.05 16.14 28.33
N PRO A 378 -4.52 17.39 28.54
CA PRO A 378 -3.74 18.58 28.88
C PRO A 378 -3.28 18.59 30.36
N ASP A 379 -2.10 19.18 30.61
CA ASP A 379 -1.62 19.57 31.95
C ASP A 379 -1.13 21.05 31.90
N PRO A 380 -1.77 22.00 32.61
CA PRO A 380 -2.94 21.85 33.47
C PRO A 380 -4.24 21.64 32.70
N PHE A 381 -5.21 20.93 33.29
CA PHE A 381 -6.59 20.89 32.82
C PHE A 381 -7.35 22.16 33.22
N THR A 382 -8.51 22.42 32.61
CA THR A 382 -9.44 23.50 33.00
C THR A 382 -10.87 23.00 32.96
N VAL A 383 -11.69 23.31 33.98
CA VAL A 383 -13.12 22.98 34.08
C VAL A 383 -13.92 24.21 34.54
N GLY A 384 -15.20 24.30 34.17
CA GLY A 384 -16.09 25.42 34.53
C GLY A 384 -16.94 25.94 33.37
N SER A 385 -17.01 27.26 33.18
CA SER A 385 -17.87 27.91 32.18
C SER A 385 -17.49 27.49 30.75
N GLY A 386 -18.41 26.81 30.07
CA GLY A 386 -18.21 26.28 28.71
C GLY A 386 -17.68 24.85 28.65
N SER A 387 -17.08 24.33 29.74
CA SER A 387 -16.60 22.95 29.84
C SER A 387 -16.68 22.45 31.30
N PRO A 388 -17.88 22.06 31.79
CA PRO A 388 -18.08 21.61 33.17
C PRO A 388 -17.37 20.29 33.48
N ILE A 389 -16.99 19.55 32.43
CA ILE A 389 -16.21 18.31 32.48
C ILE A 389 -15.12 18.42 31.42
N THR A 390 -13.88 18.06 31.76
CA THR A 390 -12.75 18.03 30.83
C THR A 390 -12.17 16.63 30.77
N THR A 391 -11.71 16.23 29.57
CA THR A 391 -11.00 14.97 29.38
C THR A 391 -9.50 15.19 29.45
N VAL A 392 -8.79 14.36 30.22
CA VAL A 392 -7.33 14.33 30.31
C VAL A 392 -6.86 12.93 29.92
N SER A 393 -5.90 12.84 29.01
CA SER A 393 -5.26 11.58 28.65
C SER A 393 -4.09 11.29 29.59
N LEU A 394 -4.11 10.11 30.21
CA LEU A 394 -3.03 9.60 31.07
C LEU A 394 -2.23 8.52 30.32
N THR A 395 -0.91 8.65 30.28
CA THR A 395 -0.01 7.67 29.65
C THR A 395 1.13 7.31 30.60
N GLY A 396 1.23 6.04 30.99
CA GLY A 396 2.31 5.56 31.86
C GLY A 396 3.60 5.27 31.12
N THR A 397 4.76 5.64 31.68
CA THR A 397 6.09 5.25 31.17
C THR A 397 6.52 3.87 31.65
N GLY A 398 5.72 3.23 32.51
CA GLY A 398 5.94 1.88 33.03
C GLY A 398 4.72 1.38 33.80
N ALA A 399 4.73 0.09 34.14
CA ALA A 399 3.67 -0.52 34.93
C ALA A 399 3.76 -0.13 36.41
N GLY A 400 2.60 -0.01 37.05
CA GLY A 400 2.51 0.34 38.47
C GLY A 400 1.07 0.52 38.92
N THR A 401 0.88 0.56 40.23
CA THR A 401 -0.37 1.00 40.85
C THR A 401 -0.15 2.39 41.42
N PHE A 402 -1.03 3.31 41.03
CA PHE A 402 -0.94 4.72 41.33
C PHE A 402 -2.17 5.19 42.10
N THR A 403 -1.99 6.18 42.96
CA THR A 403 -3.09 6.95 43.54
C THR A 403 -3.19 8.29 42.82
N LEU A 404 -4.32 8.53 42.15
CA LEU A 404 -4.61 9.80 41.48
C LEU A 404 -4.99 10.89 42.50
N SER A 405 -4.55 12.10 42.23
CA SER A 405 -4.77 13.31 43.04
C SER A 405 -4.76 14.53 42.12
N SER A 406 -4.90 15.73 42.68
CA SER A 406 -4.67 16.96 41.92
C SER A 406 -3.77 17.95 42.68
N ASN A 407 -3.14 18.85 41.94
CA ASN A 407 -2.27 19.90 42.47
C ASN A 407 -2.43 21.19 41.65
N GLY A 408 -1.96 22.32 42.17
CA GLY A 408 -1.94 23.60 41.46
C GLY A 408 -3.32 24.16 41.14
N LEU A 409 -4.34 23.78 41.93
CA LEU A 409 -5.71 24.21 41.70
C LEU A 409 -5.83 25.73 41.92
N THR A 410 -6.47 26.44 40.97
CA THR A 410 -6.73 27.89 41.08
C THR A 410 -7.60 28.26 42.26
N THR A 411 -8.46 27.33 42.71
CA THR A 411 -9.19 27.40 43.97
C THR A 411 -9.14 26.04 44.66
N THR A 412 -8.79 25.99 45.94
CA THR A 412 -8.79 24.72 46.69
C THR A 412 -10.24 24.30 46.99
N PRO A 413 -10.63 23.04 46.71
CA PRO A 413 -11.93 22.48 47.10
C PRO A 413 -12.03 22.26 48.61
N LEU A 414 -13.24 22.31 49.15
CA LEU A 414 -13.52 22.05 50.58
C LEU A 414 -13.04 20.66 51.06
N ASN A 415 -13.19 19.64 50.22
CA ASN A 415 -12.91 18.21 50.46
C ASN A 415 -11.88 17.62 49.48
N GLY A 416 -11.01 18.47 48.91
CA GLY A 416 -9.87 18.03 48.11
C GLY A 416 -10.24 17.32 46.80
N THR A 417 -9.45 16.32 46.41
CA THR A 417 -9.71 15.47 45.23
C THR A 417 -10.43 14.19 45.63
N LYS A 418 -11.46 13.81 44.89
CA LYS A 418 -12.11 12.50 44.95
C LYS A 418 -11.99 11.83 43.59
N CYS A 419 -12.11 10.51 43.55
CA CYS A 419 -12.08 9.77 42.30
C CYS A 419 -13.20 8.74 42.24
N TRP A 420 -13.67 8.50 41.02
CA TRP A 420 -14.69 7.51 40.72
C TRP A 420 -14.17 6.50 39.71
N ASN A 421 -14.11 5.23 40.12
CA ASN A 421 -13.78 4.16 39.22
C ASN A 421 -15.02 3.74 38.42
N THR A 422 -15.01 4.04 37.13
CA THR A 422 -16.14 3.82 36.23
C THR A 422 -16.32 2.35 35.83
N SER A 423 -15.29 1.50 35.98
CA SER A 423 -15.41 0.08 35.62
C SER A 423 -16.16 -0.75 36.65
N ASN A 424 -16.02 -0.40 37.94
CA ASN A 424 -16.61 -1.15 39.05
C ASN A 424 -17.58 -0.31 39.91
N ASN A 425 -17.83 0.94 39.55
CA ASN A 425 -18.73 1.85 40.25
C ASN A 425 -18.38 2.03 41.74
N THR A 426 -17.12 2.34 42.04
CA THR A 426 -16.65 2.59 43.42
C THR A 426 -15.89 3.90 43.55
N ALA A 427 -15.98 4.53 44.73
CA ALA A 427 -15.16 5.69 45.07
C ALA A 427 -13.74 5.23 45.42
N SER A 428 -12.82 5.38 44.47
CA SER A 428 -11.43 4.94 44.60
C SER A 428 -10.56 5.77 43.69
N CYS A 429 -9.41 6.25 44.20
CA CYS A 429 -8.37 6.92 43.41
C CYS A 429 -7.25 5.95 42.97
N ALA A 430 -7.41 4.64 43.19
CA ALA A 430 -6.44 3.65 42.76
C ALA A 430 -6.56 3.41 41.25
N TYR A 431 -5.44 3.56 40.55
CA TYR A 431 -5.31 3.43 39.10
C TYR A 431 -4.11 2.56 38.75
N THR A 432 -4.33 1.43 38.07
CA THR A 432 -3.27 0.46 37.75
C THR A 432 -2.90 0.49 36.28
N ILE A 433 -1.61 0.67 35.98
CA ILE A 433 -1.06 0.52 34.64
C ILE A 433 -0.34 -0.82 34.57
N SER A 434 -0.78 -1.69 33.66
CA SER A 434 -0.14 -2.98 33.38
C SER A 434 1.01 -2.83 32.38
N ASN A 435 1.99 -3.74 32.43
CA ASN A 435 3.16 -3.72 31.56
C ASN A 435 2.88 -4.28 30.15
N VAL A 436 1.77 -3.84 29.55
CA VAL A 436 1.39 -4.21 28.19
C VAL A 436 1.76 -3.05 27.29
N ALA A 437 2.72 -3.27 26.38
CA ALA A 437 3.20 -2.25 25.47
C ALA A 437 2.10 -1.75 24.52
N CYS A 438 2.15 -0.46 24.18
CA CYS A 438 1.16 0.13 23.29
C CYS A 438 1.45 -0.20 21.83
N VAL A 439 0.82 -1.26 21.32
CA VAL A 439 0.77 -1.54 19.89
C VAL A 439 -0.60 -1.14 19.37
N SER A 440 -0.61 -0.44 18.24
CA SER A 440 -1.82 0.03 17.57
C SER A 440 -1.89 -0.43 16.11
N ASN A 441 -0.76 -0.84 15.54
CA ASN A 441 -0.66 -1.30 14.16
C ASN A 441 0.58 -2.20 13.97
N PHE A 442 0.71 -2.79 12.80
CA PHE A 442 1.88 -3.55 12.36
C PHE A 442 2.25 -3.20 10.93
N GLU A 443 3.53 -3.37 10.59
CA GLU A 443 4.09 -3.23 9.25
C GLU A 443 4.88 -4.51 8.88
N CYS A 444 4.97 -4.80 7.59
CA CYS A 444 5.87 -5.83 7.07
C CYS A 444 6.79 -5.21 6.00
N LEU A 445 8.08 -5.53 6.04
CA LEU A 445 9.08 -5.03 5.10
C LEU A 445 10.21 -6.02 4.90
N GLU A 446 10.95 -5.86 3.82
CA GLU A 446 12.06 -6.72 3.46
C GLU A 446 13.13 -6.77 4.56
N THR A 447 13.69 -7.97 4.77
CA THR A 447 14.68 -8.21 5.82
C THR A 447 15.91 -7.34 5.62
N GLY A 448 16.36 -6.68 6.68
CA GLY A 448 17.57 -5.83 6.65
C GLY A 448 17.36 -4.40 6.15
N LEU A 449 16.16 -4.01 5.72
CA LEU A 449 15.84 -2.60 5.45
C LEU A 449 15.59 -1.80 6.73
N THR A 450 15.86 -0.51 6.73
CA THR A 450 15.48 0.37 7.84
C THR A 450 13.97 0.66 7.78
N TYR A 451 13.26 0.45 8.89
CA TYR A 451 11.85 0.81 8.99
C TYR A 451 11.67 2.34 8.88
N GLN A 452 10.72 2.76 8.05
CA GLN A 452 10.35 4.15 7.88
C GLN A 452 8.97 4.41 8.50
N ASN A 453 8.89 5.38 9.41
CA ASN A 453 7.62 5.82 9.97
C ASN A 453 6.86 6.69 8.94
N LEU A 454 5.83 6.10 8.33
CA LEU A 454 5.04 6.74 7.28
C LEU A 454 4.11 7.84 7.79
N ASN A 455 3.81 7.90 9.10
CA ASN A 455 3.04 9.01 9.67
C ASN A 455 3.88 10.30 9.70
N SER A 456 5.17 10.19 10.02
CA SER A 456 6.11 11.31 10.00
C SER A 456 6.76 11.55 8.64
N SER A 457 6.80 10.54 7.76
CA SER A 457 7.41 10.61 6.44
C SER A 457 6.56 9.90 5.39
N PRO A 458 5.42 10.51 4.97
CA PRO A 458 4.44 9.84 4.12
C PRO A 458 4.92 9.44 2.72
N SER A 459 6.01 10.04 2.23
CA SER A 459 6.62 9.72 0.93
C SER A 459 7.67 8.61 1.00
N SER A 460 8.07 8.19 2.20
CA SER A 460 8.97 7.04 2.39
C SER A 460 8.24 5.73 2.09
N ARG A 461 8.97 4.62 2.00
CA ARG A 461 8.41 3.29 1.77
C ARG A 461 9.05 2.25 2.68
N ASN A 462 8.28 1.19 2.94
CA ASN A 462 8.72 -0.03 3.61
C ASN A 462 8.54 -1.20 2.63
N PRO A 463 9.48 -1.40 1.69
CA PRO A 463 9.27 -2.31 0.57
C PRO A 463 9.17 -3.78 0.97
N LEU A 464 8.38 -4.55 0.23
CA LEU A 464 8.45 -6.01 0.13
C LEU A 464 8.86 -6.33 -1.32
N TYR A 465 9.84 -7.22 -1.50
CA TYR A 465 10.35 -7.49 -2.85
C TYR A 465 9.53 -8.54 -3.59
N THR A 466 9.63 -8.55 -4.92
CA THR A 466 9.08 -9.65 -5.73
C THR A 466 9.71 -10.97 -5.29
N GLU A 467 8.88 -12.01 -5.21
CA GLU A 467 9.30 -13.37 -4.90
C GLU A 467 9.07 -14.34 -6.07
N VAL A 468 9.64 -15.54 -5.97
CA VAL A 468 9.49 -16.60 -6.98
C VAL A 468 8.66 -17.74 -6.42
N SER A 469 7.65 -18.16 -7.17
CA SER A 469 6.80 -19.31 -6.84
C SER A 469 7.63 -20.56 -6.59
N GLY A 470 7.35 -21.26 -5.48
CA GLY A 470 8.07 -22.44 -5.02
C GLY A 470 9.41 -22.15 -4.33
N ALA A 471 9.90 -20.91 -4.35
CA ALA A 471 11.06 -20.49 -3.57
C ALA A 471 10.62 -20.03 -2.17
N GLY A 472 11.50 -20.24 -1.18
CA GLY A 472 11.27 -19.80 0.18
C GLY A 472 11.74 -18.38 0.44
N PHE A 473 10.91 -17.55 1.06
CA PHE A 473 11.24 -16.16 1.38
C PHE A 473 10.85 -15.75 2.80
N LYS A 474 11.45 -14.65 3.28
CA LYS A 474 11.24 -14.09 4.62
C LYS A 474 11.30 -12.56 4.58
N PHE A 475 10.48 -11.96 5.43
CA PHE A 475 10.46 -10.53 5.67
C PHE A 475 10.37 -10.26 7.17
N ASP A 476 10.60 -9.00 7.53
CA ASP A 476 10.47 -8.52 8.90
C ASP A 476 9.07 -8.01 9.17
N VAL A 477 8.64 -8.17 10.42
CA VAL A 477 7.44 -7.60 10.98
C VAL A 477 7.81 -6.61 12.07
N VAL A 478 7.18 -5.44 12.03
CA VAL A 478 7.42 -4.34 12.97
C VAL A 478 6.11 -4.03 13.69
N ALA A 479 6.13 -4.05 15.02
CA ALA A 479 5.03 -3.59 15.85
C ALA A 479 5.09 -2.06 16.00
N LEU A 480 3.95 -1.38 15.86
CA LEU A 480 3.89 0.08 15.78
C LEU A 480 3.01 0.70 16.86
N GLN A 481 3.47 1.83 17.40
CA GLN A 481 2.68 2.73 18.23
C GLN A 481 1.72 3.57 17.39
N SER A 482 0.83 4.33 18.03
CA SER A 482 -0.21 5.12 17.37
C SER A 482 0.34 6.26 16.51
N ASP A 483 1.52 6.76 16.85
CA ASP A 483 2.27 7.75 16.06
C ASP A 483 3.09 7.12 14.91
N GLY A 484 3.00 5.79 14.73
CA GLY A 484 3.74 5.04 13.71
C GLY A 484 5.19 4.73 14.10
N SER A 485 5.66 5.11 15.28
CA SER A 485 7.00 4.71 15.74
C SER A 485 7.05 3.21 16.08
N GLN A 486 8.22 2.60 15.93
CA GLN A 486 8.42 1.20 16.32
C GLN A 486 8.20 1.05 17.84
N ALA A 487 7.33 0.11 18.21
CA ALA A 487 7.00 -0.21 19.60
C ALA A 487 8.10 -1.08 20.22
N THR A 488 9.23 -0.46 20.59
CA THR A 488 10.45 -1.18 20.98
C THR A 488 10.31 -2.04 22.23
N THR A 489 9.34 -1.76 23.10
CA THR A 489 9.05 -2.54 24.30
C THR A 489 8.00 -3.64 24.08
N TYR A 490 7.49 -3.79 22.86
CA TYR A 490 6.46 -4.78 22.56
C TYR A 490 6.95 -6.22 22.71
N THR A 491 6.21 -6.99 23.49
CA THR A 491 6.41 -8.43 23.69
C THR A 491 5.06 -9.13 23.62
N ALA A 492 5.04 -10.30 23.00
CA ALA A 492 3.88 -11.16 22.88
C ALA A 492 4.36 -12.61 22.83
N SER A 493 4.10 -13.36 23.91
CA SER A 493 4.53 -14.76 24.03
C SER A 493 3.76 -15.71 23.09
N SER A 494 2.53 -15.33 22.72
CA SER A 494 1.65 -16.03 21.78
C SER A 494 0.59 -15.06 21.25
N GLY A 495 -0.21 -15.49 20.27
CA GLY A 495 -1.35 -14.70 19.76
C GLY A 495 -1.05 -13.82 18.55
N VAL A 496 0.23 -13.67 18.16
CA VAL A 496 0.62 -12.95 16.94
C VAL A 496 0.72 -13.89 15.75
N THR A 497 -0.03 -13.60 14.69
CA THR A 497 -0.02 -14.36 13.43
C THR A 497 0.24 -13.43 12.26
N VAL A 498 1.17 -13.82 11.39
CA VAL A 498 1.49 -13.16 10.13
C VAL A 498 0.84 -13.95 9.02
N GLU A 499 0.16 -13.27 8.11
CA GLU A 499 -0.69 -13.86 7.07
C GLU A 499 -0.44 -13.15 5.74
N LEU A 500 -0.50 -13.91 4.64
CA LEU A 500 -0.43 -13.36 3.29
C LEU A 500 -1.80 -13.44 2.62
N PHE A 501 -2.20 -12.37 1.95
CA PHE A 501 -3.48 -12.25 1.25
C PHE A 501 -3.31 -11.78 -0.18
N ASP A 502 -4.17 -12.28 -1.06
CA ASP A 502 -4.33 -11.72 -2.40
C ASP A 502 -5.07 -10.38 -2.30
N ASP A 503 -4.41 -9.33 -2.79
CA ASP A 503 -4.89 -7.96 -2.78
C ASP A 503 -5.22 -7.47 -4.22
N SER A 504 -5.61 -8.39 -5.09
CA SER A 504 -6.07 -8.10 -6.45
C SER A 504 -7.54 -7.67 -6.54
N ALA A 505 -8.32 -7.81 -5.47
CA ALA A 505 -9.74 -7.41 -5.46
C ALA A 505 -9.90 -5.89 -5.64
N THR A 506 -10.91 -5.50 -6.42
CA THR A 506 -11.24 -4.08 -6.68
C THR A 506 -12.71 -3.82 -6.32
N PRO A 507 -13.01 -2.91 -5.37
CA PRO A 507 -12.06 -2.12 -4.57
C PRO A 507 -11.28 -2.98 -3.57
N GLN A 508 -10.11 -2.48 -3.15
CA GLN A 508 -9.25 -3.16 -2.20
C GLN A 508 -9.94 -3.35 -0.84
N PRO A 509 -9.91 -4.56 -0.24
CA PRO A 509 -10.41 -4.77 1.11
C PRO A 509 -9.64 -3.96 2.15
N ALA A 510 -10.36 -3.46 3.15
CA ALA A 510 -9.73 -2.93 4.35
C ALA A 510 -8.91 -4.04 5.05
N CYS A 511 -7.83 -3.68 5.74
CA CYS A 511 -6.93 -4.65 6.37
C CYS A 511 -7.65 -5.64 7.32
N SER A 512 -8.65 -5.15 8.06
CA SER A 512 -9.46 -5.97 8.96
C SER A 512 -10.43 -6.92 8.23
N ALA A 513 -10.76 -6.64 6.97
CA ALA A 513 -11.77 -7.37 6.19
C ALA A 513 -11.24 -8.62 5.48
N TYR A 514 -9.91 -8.81 5.37
CA TYR A 514 -9.36 -10.00 4.74
C TYR A 514 -9.72 -11.28 5.51
N SER A 515 -10.16 -12.32 4.77
CA SER A 515 -10.48 -13.65 5.29
C SER A 515 -9.88 -14.73 4.38
N GLY A 516 -9.56 -15.90 4.94
CA GLY A 516 -8.93 -17.01 4.20
C GLY A 516 -7.49 -16.71 3.76
N ALA A 517 -6.54 -16.68 4.70
CA ALA A 517 -5.13 -16.44 4.38
C ALA A 517 -4.58 -17.48 3.39
N ILE A 518 -3.78 -17.03 2.42
CA ILE A 518 -3.08 -17.93 1.48
C ILE A 518 -2.05 -18.76 2.23
N ALA A 519 -1.33 -18.11 3.14
CA ALA A 519 -0.37 -18.72 4.04
C ALA A 519 -0.31 -17.93 5.33
N SER A 520 0.05 -18.59 6.42
CA SER A 520 0.17 -17.96 7.73
C SER A 520 1.28 -18.58 8.56
N GLN A 521 1.90 -17.79 9.43
CA GLN A 521 2.87 -18.23 10.42
C GLN A 521 2.63 -17.52 11.75
N SER A 522 2.77 -18.24 12.86
CA SER A 522 2.78 -17.65 14.19
C SER A 522 4.15 -17.05 14.51
N VAL A 523 4.17 -15.94 15.24
CA VAL A 523 5.39 -15.22 15.62
C VAL A 523 5.34 -14.88 17.12
N THR A 524 6.51 -14.90 17.76
CA THR A 524 6.66 -14.58 19.19
C THR A 524 7.56 -13.35 19.32
N PHE A 525 7.07 -12.29 19.94
CA PHE A 525 7.86 -11.11 20.26
C PHE A 525 8.43 -11.23 21.68
N THR A 526 9.75 -11.24 21.79
CA THR A 526 10.50 -11.20 23.06
C THR A 526 11.10 -9.82 23.26
N SER A 527 11.50 -9.48 24.49
CA SER A 527 12.11 -8.17 24.79
C SER A 527 13.36 -7.89 23.95
N GLY A 528 14.14 -8.93 23.60
CA GLY A 528 15.32 -8.80 22.75
C GLY A 528 15.03 -8.43 21.29
N ASN A 529 13.78 -8.58 20.83
CA ASN A 529 13.39 -8.22 19.46
C ASN A 529 13.22 -6.70 19.27
N ASN A 530 13.12 -5.94 20.35
CA ASN A 530 12.87 -4.49 20.30
C ASN A 530 11.69 -4.12 19.38
N GLY A 531 10.59 -4.90 19.37
CA GLY A 531 9.42 -4.62 18.51
C GLY A 531 9.59 -4.93 17.02
N ARG A 532 10.68 -5.59 16.59
CA ARG A 532 10.89 -6.06 15.21
C ARG A 532 11.38 -7.51 15.17
N ILE A 533 10.82 -8.32 14.29
CA ILE A 533 11.20 -9.73 14.17
C ILE A 533 11.09 -10.21 12.72
N THR A 534 12.08 -10.98 12.26
CA THR A 534 11.99 -11.74 11.01
C THR A 534 11.09 -12.94 11.19
N VAL A 535 10.20 -13.23 10.23
CA VAL A 535 9.36 -14.42 10.30
C VAL A 535 10.21 -15.71 10.48
N PRO A 536 9.79 -16.63 11.36
CA PRO A 536 10.67 -17.69 11.85
C PRO A 536 10.99 -18.74 10.78
N SER A 537 10.08 -19.00 9.85
CA SER A 537 10.28 -19.93 8.74
C SER A 537 9.99 -19.28 7.38
N ASN A 538 10.47 -19.90 6.30
CA ASN A 538 10.23 -19.39 4.95
C ASN A 538 8.75 -19.56 4.59
N PHE A 539 8.14 -18.52 4.04
CA PHE A 539 6.93 -18.72 3.24
C PHE A 539 7.32 -19.40 1.92
N VAL A 540 6.60 -20.45 1.54
CA VAL A 540 6.75 -21.12 0.24
C VAL A 540 5.39 -21.14 -0.42
N LEU A 541 5.22 -20.33 -1.46
CA LEU A 541 3.96 -20.22 -2.19
C LEU A 541 4.12 -20.91 -3.55
N ASN A 542 3.36 -21.98 -3.78
CA ASN A 542 3.41 -22.75 -5.04
C ASN A 542 2.61 -22.13 -6.19
N ASN A 543 1.81 -21.11 -5.88
CA ASN A 543 1.01 -20.37 -6.84
C ASN A 543 1.65 -18.99 -7.09
N ALA A 544 1.41 -18.44 -8.26
CA ALA A 544 1.76 -17.08 -8.61
C ALA A 544 0.67 -16.11 -8.17
N TYR A 545 1.08 -14.93 -7.73
CA TYR A 545 0.20 -13.86 -7.28
C TYR A 545 0.73 -12.54 -7.79
N ARG A 546 -0.10 -11.74 -8.45
CA ARG A 546 0.33 -10.42 -8.96
C ARG A 546 0.50 -9.37 -7.87
N LYS A 547 -0.25 -9.52 -6.78
CA LYS A 547 -0.39 -8.50 -5.76
C LYS A 547 -0.78 -9.14 -4.43
N LEU A 548 0.22 -9.49 -3.64
CA LEU A 548 0.06 -9.93 -2.26
C LEU A 548 0.23 -8.79 -1.28
N ARG A 549 -0.41 -8.93 -0.13
CA ARG A 549 -0.23 -8.05 1.02
C ARG A 549 -0.01 -8.88 2.28
N CYS A 550 0.87 -8.41 3.15
CA CYS A 550 1.09 -9.00 4.46
C CYS A 550 0.08 -8.41 5.45
N ARG A 551 -0.47 -9.24 6.33
CA ARG A 551 -1.25 -8.82 7.49
C ARG A 551 -0.70 -9.49 8.75
N VAL A 552 -0.61 -8.73 9.82
CA VAL A 552 -0.23 -9.21 11.14
C VAL A 552 -1.39 -8.96 12.09
N ARG A 553 -1.74 -9.96 12.88
CA ARG A 553 -2.80 -9.89 13.87
C ARG A 553 -2.28 -10.33 15.21
N ASP A 554 -2.52 -9.52 16.24
CA ASP A 554 -2.35 -9.94 17.62
C ASP A 554 -3.71 -10.01 18.30
N THR A 555 -4.14 -11.23 18.63
CA THR A 555 -5.40 -11.47 19.35
C THR A 555 -5.34 -11.06 20.82
N GLY A 556 -4.15 -10.96 21.41
CA GLY A 556 -3.97 -10.57 22.82
C GLY A 556 -4.32 -9.10 23.08
N VAL A 557 -4.13 -8.24 22.09
CA VAL A 557 -4.48 -6.81 22.14
C VAL A 557 -5.54 -6.40 21.10
N ALA A 558 -6.09 -7.36 20.36
CA ALA A 558 -7.08 -7.16 19.30
C ALA A 558 -6.67 -6.15 18.21
N VAL A 559 -5.39 -6.14 17.83
CA VAL A 559 -4.83 -5.25 16.80
C VAL A 559 -4.52 -6.04 15.52
N SER A 560 -4.77 -5.42 14.37
CA SER A 560 -4.39 -5.94 13.06
C SER A 560 -3.78 -4.84 12.21
N GLY A 561 -2.66 -5.12 11.56
CA GLY A 561 -1.97 -4.19 10.66
C GLY A 561 -1.58 -4.87 9.35
N CYS A 562 -1.63 -4.12 8.25
CA CYS A 562 -1.25 -4.63 6.94
C CYS A 562 -0.03 -3.88 6.44
N SER A 563 0.78 -4.56 5.63
CA SER A 563 1.96 -3.95 5.05
C SER A 563 1.57 -2.71 4.25
N SER A 564 2.33 -1.63 4.34
CA SER A 564 2.11 -0.46 3.47
C SER A 564 2.34 -0.81 2.01
N ASP A 565 3.26 -1.74 1.76
CA ASP A 565 3.59 -2.21 0.42
C ASP A 565 2.82 -3.46 -0.02
N GLN A 566 2.79 -3.68 -1.32
CA GLN A 566 2.30 -4.90 -1.96
C GLN A 566 3.38 -5.48 -2.86
N PHE A 567 3.43 -6.80 -3.00
CA PHE A 567 4.47 -7.48 -3.77
C PHE A 567 3.92 -8.60 -4.65
N ALA A 568 4.63 -8.97 -5.70
CA ALA A 568 4.28 -10.07 -6.58
C ALA A 568 5.04 -11.34 -6.22
N VAL A 569 4.42 -12.49 -6.47
CA VAL A 569 5.08 -13.81 -6.50
C VAL A 569 4.96 -14.32 -7.92
N ARG A 570 6.04 -14.23 -8.68
CA ARG A 570 6.04 -14.61 -10.10
C ARG A 570 6.51 -16.05 -10.31
N PRO A 571 6.13 -16.68 -11.43
CA PRO A 571 6.78 -17.92 -11.87
C PRO A 571 8.28 -17.75 -12.14
N SER A 572 9.00 -18.87 -12.16
CA SER A 572 10.45 -18.87 -12.42
C SER A 572 10.78 -18.70 -13.90
N SER A 573 10.06 -19.39 -14.80
CA SER A 573 10.34 -19.43 -16.24
C SER A 573 9.15 -19.92 -17.07
N PHE A 574 9.27 -19.84 -18.40
CA PHE A 574 8.38 -20.52 -19.35
C PHE A 574 9.02 -21.78 -19.94
N THR A 575 8.20 -22.80 -20.13
CA THR A 575 8.43 -23.84 -21.15
C THR A 575 7.61 -23.47 -22.39
N VAL A 576 8.27 -23.42 -23.54
CA VAL A 576 7.63 -23.02 -24.81
C VAL A 576 7.63 -24.21 -25.76
N THR A 577 6.45 -24.54 -26.27
CA THR A 577 6.25 -25.66 -27.20
C THR A 577 5.37 -25.23 -28.37
N ALA A 578 5.47 -25.93 -29.49
CA ALA A 578 4.48 -25.91 -30.56
C ALA A 578 3.64 -27.19 -30.46
N THR A 579 2.43 -27.18 -31.03
CA THR A 579 1.63 -28.40 -31.14
C THR A 579 1.16 -28.61 -32.58
N GLY A 580 1.38 -29.82 -33.11
CA GLY A 580 0.67 -30.38 -34.27
C GLY A 580 1.05 -29.86 -35.65
N SER A 581 1.96 -28.89 -35.80
CA SER A 581 2.34 -28.37 -37.12
C SER A 581 3.81 -27.95 -37.24
N ALA A 582 4.41 -27.41 -36.18
CA ALA A 582 5.79 -26.92 -36.19
C ALA A 582 6.73 -27.70 -35.24
N ASP A 583 6.50 -28.99 -35.03
CA ASP A 583 7.25 -29.88 -34.13
C ASP A 583 7.93 -31.06 -34.85
N ALA A 584 8.30 -30.89 -36.12
CA ALA A 584 8.77 -31.97 -36.99
C ALA A 584 10.15 -32.54 -36.64
N ASP A 585 11.03 -31.77 -36.00
CA ASP A 585 12.37 -32.20 -35.60
C ASP A 585 12.90 -31.38 -34.42
N THR A 586 13.17 -32.04 -33.30
CA THR A 586 13.71 -31.42 -32.08
C THR A 586 15.04 -30.70 -32.32
N ASN A 587 15.90 -31.21 -33.20
CA ASN A 587 17.24 -30.68 -33.46
C ASN A 587 17.28 -29.67 -34.61
N GLY A 588 16.20 -29.54 -35.39
CA GLY A 588 16.11 -28.60 -36.51
C GLY A 588 17.10 -28.85 -37.65
N VAL A 589 17.43 -30.12 -37.93
CA VAL A 589 18.42 -30.51 -38.95
C VAL A 589 17.82 -31.25 -40.13
N SER A 590 16.68 -31.92 -39.94
CA SER A 590 16.08 -32.76 -40.97
C SER A 590 15.45 -31.93 -42.08
N THR A 591 15.90 -32.14 -43.32
CA THR A 591 15.32 -31.48 -44.49
C THR A 591 14.18 -32.28 -45.12
N THR A 592 13.74 -33.38 -44.51
CA THR A 592 12.64 -34.24 -45.01
C THR A 592 11.58 -34.58 -43.96
N ALA A 593 11.74 -34.14 -42.71
CA ALA A 593 10.75 -34.33 -41.64
C ALA A 593 9.35 -33.77 -41.99
N THR A 594 8.34 -34.37 -41.36
CA THR A 594 6.94 -33.95 -41.40
C THR A 594 6.44 -33.82 -39.96
N PRO A 595 5.49 -32.93 -39.64
CA PRO A 595 4.71 -32.07 -40.55
C PRO A 595 5.53 -30.93 -41.20
N ARG A 596 4.93 -30.31 -42.23
CA ARG A 596 5.49 -29.16 -42.95
C ARG A 596 4.52 -27.99 -42.81
N VAL A 597 5.05 -26.81 -42.52
CA VAL A 597 4.28 -25.55 -42.49
C VAL A 597 4.76 -24.66 -43.62
N ARG A 598 3.86 -23.93 -44.27
CA ARG A 598 4.27 -22.95 -45.28
C ARG A 598 4.79 -21.70 -44.59
N ALA A 599 5.90 -21.13 -45.05
CA ALA A 599 6.42 -19.88 -44.52
C ALA A 599 5.35 -18.79 -44.63
N GLY A 600 5.10 -18.08 -43.53
CA GLY A 600 4.01 -17.11 -43.40
C GLY A 600 2.63 -17.71 -43.06
N ALA A 601 2.46 -19.04 -43.06
CA ALA A 601 1.22 -19.66 -42.60
C ALA A 601 1.16 -19.74 -41.07
N ASN A 602 -0.07 -19.78 -40.55
CA ASN A 602 -0.31 -19.83 -39.11
C ASN A 602 0.11 -21.17 -38.49
N PHE A 603 0.74 -21.11 -37.33
CA PHE A 603 0.97 -22.23 -36.42
C PHE A 603 0.70 -21.80 -34.98
N SER A 604 0.65 -22.79 -34.08
CA SER A 604 0.38 -22.57 -32.66
C SER A 604 1.63 -22.67 -31.80
N LEU A 605 1.81 -21.72 -30.88
CA LEU A 605 2.77 -21.78 -29.79
C LEU A 605 2.04 -21.75 -28.45
N THR A 606 2.60 -22.48 -27.49
CA THR A 606 2.17 -22.53 -26.10
C THR A 606 3.34 -22.14 -25.21
N ALA A 607 3.13 -21.17 -24.33
CA ALA A 607 4.05 -20.78 -23.28
C ALA A 607 3.41 -21.15 -21.93
N SER A 608 4.05 -22.07 -21.22
CA SER A 608 3.55 -22.63 -19.96
C SER A 608 4.52 -22.32 -18.83
N THR A 609 4.02 -21.74 -17.75
CA THR A 609 4.78 -21.68 -16.48
C THR A 609 4.55 -22.93 -15.63
N GLY A 610 3.43 -23.63 -15.85
CA GLY A 610 2.96 -24.72 -14.98
C GLY A 610 2.55 -24.25 -13.58
N VAL A 611 2.45 -22.93 -13.35
CA VAL A 611 2.17 -22.34 -12.04
C VAL A 611 0.75 -21.77 -12.02
N VAL A 612 -0.07 -22.31 -11.13
CA VAL A 612 -1.42 -21.81 -10.85
C VAL A 612 -1.35 -20.35 -10.38
N GLY A 613 -2.28 -19.52 -10.83
CA GLY A 613 -2.35 -18.08 -10.55
C GLY A 613 -1.63 -17.21 -11.58
N TYR A 614 -0.79 -17.78 -12.46
CA TYR A 614 -0.24 -17.01 -13.57
C TYR A 614 -1.31 -16.71 -14.62
N ASN A 615 -1.67 -15.44 -14.74
CA ASN A 615 -2.63 -14.87 -15.69
C ASN A 615 -1.99 -13.73 -16.51
N GLY A 616 -0.71 -13.87 -16.87
CA GLY A 616 0.01 -12.94 -17.73
C GLY A 616 -0.13 -13.25 -19.21
N THR A 617 0.42 -12.35 -20.04
CA THR A 617 0.44 -12.49 -21.49
C THR A 617 1.89 -12.48 -21.94
N PRO A 618 2.46 -13.65 -22.28
CA PRO A 618 3.85 -13.72 -22.74
C PRO A 618 4.04 -12.95 -24.06
N GLN A 619 5.27 -12.50 -24.28
CA GLN A 619 5.71 -11.75 -25.45
C GLN A 619 6.88 -12.48 -26.12
N ILE A 620 7.11 -12.22 -27.41
CA ILE A 620 8.26 -12.75 -28.16
C ILE A 620 9.25 -11.62 -28.45
N ASP A 621 10.53 -11.86 -28.16
CA ASP A 621 11.65 -11.01 -28.60
C ASP A 621 12.24 -11.57 -29.90
N ASN A 622 11.98 -10.90 -31.03
CA ASN A 622 12.51 -11.32 -32.32
C ASN A 622 14.05 -11.23 -32.43
N SER A 623 14.72 -10.46 -31.57
CA SER A 623 16.19 -10.46 -31.51
C SER A 623 16.78 -11.76 -30.94
N LYS A 624 15.91 -12.63 -30.38
CA LYS A 624 16.26 -13.95 -29.81
C LYS A 624 15.80 -15.11 -30.69
N VAL A 625 15.25 -14.85 -31.87
CA VAL A 625 14.99 -15.89 -32.86
C VAL A 625 16.31 -16.35 -33.45
N THR A 626 16.49 -17.67 -33.53
CA THR A 626 17.65 -18.30 -34.17
C THR A 626 17.17 -19.41 -35.08
N ALA A 627 17.42 -19.29 -36.37
CA ALA A 627 17.19 -20.27 -37.39
C ALA A 627 18.15 -21.48 -37.26
N HIS A 628 17.83 -22.52 -38.02
CA HIS A 628 18.67 -23.70 -38.15
C HIS A 628 20.07 -23.39 -38.66
N ALA A 629 21.02 -24.30 -38.42
CA ALA A 629 22.37 -24.16 -38.94
C ALA A 629 22.37 -24.02 -40.47
N SER A 630 23.21 -23.14 -41.02
CA SER A 630 23.29 -22.74 -42.45
C SER A 630 22.16 -21.86 -42.99
N ALA A 631 21.21 -21.44 -42.14
CA ALA A 631 20.31 -20.35 -42.47
C ALA A 631 21.10 -19.07 -42.77
N VAL A 632 20.64 -18.31 -43.76
CA VAL A 632 21.21 -17.00 -44.14
C VAL A 632 20.40 -15.84 -43.54
N ASP A 633 19.17 -16.12 -43.11
CA ASP A 633 18.28 -15.19 -42.41
C ASP A 633 17.67 -15.88 -41.19
N GLU A 634 17.62 -15.21 -40.04
CA GLU A 634 17.04 -15.78 -38.82
C GLU A 634 15.50 -15.88 -38.90
N GLY A 635 14.89 -15.08 -39.78
CA GLY A 635 13.45 -14.93 -39.93
C GLY A 635 12.80 -14.16 -38.78
N THR A 636 11.52 -13.83 -38.95
CA THR A 636 10.70 -13.13 -37.96
C THR A 636 9.54 -14.00 -37.56
N VAL A 637 9.31 -14.11 -36.25
CA VAL A 637 8.13 -14.73 -35.65
C VAL A 637 7.13 -13.62 -35.30
N THR A 638 5.95 -13.65 -35.93
CA THR A 638 4.87 -12.70 -35.66
C THR A 638 3.69 -13.43 -35.06
N GLY A 639 2.98 -12.82 -34.12
CA GLY A 639 1.81 -13.40 -33.46
C GLY A 639 1.76 -12.99 -31.99
N LEU A 640 0.66 -13.32 -31.31
CA LEU A 640 0.44 -12.99 -29.91
C LEU A 640 -0.05 -14.22 -29.15
N PHE A 641 0.42 -14.35 -27.90
CA PHE A 641 -0.19 -15.26 -26.94
C PHE A 641 -1.50 -14.67 -26.41
N SER A 642 -2.46 -15.52 -26.06
CA SER A 642 -3.58 -15.12 -25.21
C SER A 642 -3.10 -14.85 -23.78
N VAL A 643 -3.96 -14.24 -22.96
CA VAL A 643 -3.78 -14.28 -21.50
C VAL A 643 -3.72 -15.75 -21.05
N ALA A 644 -2.80 -16.06 -20.13
CA ALA A 644 -2.66 -17.39 -19.56
C ALA A 644 -3.89 -17.79 -18.75
N ASN A 645 -4.28 -19.06 -18.82
CA ASN A 645 -5.31 -19.60 -17.95
C ASN A 645 -4.78 -19.67 -16.50
N PRO A 646 -5.36 -18.92 -15.54
CA PRO A 646 -4.88 -18.91 -14.16
C PRO A 646 -4.94 -20.27 -13.47
N THR A 647 -5.75 -21.23 -13.91
CA THR A 647 -5.80 -22.56 -13.28
C THR A 647 -4.64 -23.45 -13.70
N THR A 648 -3.89 -23.10 -14.75
CA THR A 648 -2.80 -23.93 -15.29
C THR A 648 -1.49 -23.17 -15.53
N GLY A 649 -1.53 -21.85 -15.63
CA GLY A 649 -0.39 -21.01 -16.02
C GLY A 649 -0.01 -21.14 -17.50
N ILE A 650 -0.93 -21.57 -18.35
CA ILE A 650 -0.68 -21.83 -19.78
C ILE A 650 -1.29 -20.72 -20.64
N ALA A 651 -0.48 -20.08 -21.48
CA ALA A 651 -0.88 -19.17 -22.54
C ALA A 651 -0.66 -19.81 -23.92
N THR A 652 -1.64 -19.70 -24.81
CA THR A 652 -1.56 -20.27 -26.17
C THR A 652 -1.92 -19.21 -27.20
N GLY A 653 -1.23 -19.21 -28.34
CA GLY A 653 -1.63 -18.46 -29.53
C GLY A 653 -1.59 -19.35 -30.75
N SER A 654 -2.57 -19.21 -31.66
CA SER A 654 -2.76 -20.07 -32.83
C SER A 654 -2.54 -19.37 -34.17
N ALA A 655 -2.12 -18.11 -34.13
CA ALA A 655 -1.90 -17.26 -35.30
C ALA A 655 -0.44 -16.77 -35.36
N PHE A 656 0.51 -17.62 -34.95
CA PHE A 656 1.91 -17.31 -35.14
C PHE A 656 2.34 -17.59 -36.58
N THR A 657 3.18 -16.77 -37.16
CA THR A 657 3.79 -16.97 -38.48
C THR A 657 5.30 -16.86 -38.38
N TYR A 658 6.00 -17.59 -39.25
CA TYR A 658 7.46 -17.50 -39.40
C TYR A 658 7.78 -17.17 -40.85
N SER A 659 8.60 -16.16 -41.07
CA SER A 659 8.81 -15.59 -42.41
C SER A 659 9.71 -16.40 -43.33
N GLU A 660 10.40 -17.42 -42.81
CA GLU A 660 11.49 -18.11 -43.50
C GLU A 660 11.30 -19.63 -43.59
N VAL A 661 12.16 -20.27 -44.38
CA VAL A 661 12.20 -21.74 -44.56
C VAL A 661 13.12 -22.40 -43.54
N GLY A 662 12.85 -23.66 -43.23
CA GLY A 662 13.65 -24.50 -42.36
C GLY A 662 13.09 -24.53 -40.94
N TYR A 663 13.93 -24.29 -39.94
CA TYR A 663 13.51 -24.26 -38.54
C TYR A 663 13.99 -22.99 -37.86
N PHE A 664 13.31 -22.62 -36.78
CA PHE A 664 13.76 -21.59 -35.84
C PHE A 664 13.61 -22.06 -34.40
N ARG A 665 14.33 -21.47 -33.47
CA ARG A 665 14.14 -21.61 -32.02
C ARG A 665 14.20 -20.25 -31.37
N LEU A 666 13.72 -20.16 -30.15
CA LEU A 666 13.82 -18.97 -29.32
C LEU A 666 14.92 -19.18 -28.30
N SER A 667 15.93 -18.33 -28.34
CA SER A 667 17.02 -18.32 -27.35
C SER A 667 16.49 -17.98 -25.95
N GLN A 668 17.32 -18.14 -24.92
CA GLN A 668 16.96 -17.75 -23.55
C GLN A 668 16.31 -16.36 -23.50
N TYR A 669 15.18 -16.26 -22.79
CA TYR A 669 14.31 -15.09 -22.67
C TYR A 669 13.64 -14.60 -23.97
N GLY A 670 13.69 -15.38 -25.05
CA GLY A 670 12.98 -15.09 -26.29
C GLY A 670 11.46 -15.15 -26.18
N VAL A 671 10.93 -15.85 -25.19
CA VAL A 671 9.54 -15.71 -24.71
C VAL A 671 9.55 -15.28 -23.25
N PHE A 672 8.89 -14.17 -22.95
CA PHE A 672 8.97 -13.56 -21.62
C PHE A 672 7.71 -12.82 -21.20
N ASP A 673 7.62 -12.48 -19.92
CA ASP A 673 6.66 -11.55 -19.34
C ASP A 673 7.42 -10.54 -18.47
N ASN A 674 7.19 -9.26 -18.72
CA ASN A 674 7.78 -8.13 -17.99
C ASN A 674 6.72 -7.27 -17.27
N THR A 675 5.47 -7.71 -17.28
CA THR A 675 4.32 -6.98 -16.71
C THR A 675 3.72 -7.66 -15.49
N PHE A 676 4.00 -8.95 -15.25
CA PHE A 676 3.41 -9.71 -14.15
C PHE A 676 3.69 -9.10 -12.77
N THR A 677 4.89 -8.52 -12.59
CA THR A 677 5.37 -7.93 -11.34
C THR A 677 5.22 -6.41 -11.31
N SER A 678 4.24 -5.84 -12.02
CA SER A 678 4.09 -4.39 -12.16
C SER A 678 3.93 -3.64 -10.84
N VAL A 679 3.46 -4.31 -9.79
CA VAL A 679 3.35 -3.73 -8.43
C VAL A 679 4.73 -3.39 -7.84
N ASP A 680 5.76 -4.15 -8.22
CA ASP A 680 7.13 -4.00 -7.73
C ASP A 680 8.02 -3.23 -8.73
N SER A 681 7.85 -3.50 -10.03
CA SER A 681 8.76 -2.97 -11.06
C SER A 681 8.69 -1.46 -11.23
N THR A 682 7.53 -0.84 -10.97
CA THR A 682 7.39 0.62 -10.99
C THR A 682 8.09 1.31 -9.83
N ASN A 683 8.25 0.60 -8.72
CA ASN A 683 8.81 1.11 -7.47
C ASN A 683 10.26 0.67 -7.25
N GLY A 684 10.79 -0.19 -8.13
CA GLY A 684 12.14 -0.72 -8.05
C GLY A 684 12.31 -1.83 -7.01
N ASP A 685 11.25 -2.53 -6.62
CA ASP A 685 11.26 -3.60 -5.60
C ASP A 685 11.60 -4.98 -6.16
N CYS A 686 11.91 -5.01 -7.44
CA CYS A 686 12.56 -6.11 -8.14
C CYS A 686 13.73 -5.57 -8.98
N ALA A 687 14.65 -6.44 -9.39
CA ALA A 687 15.78 -6.08 -10.23
C ALA A 687 15.32 -5.92 -11.69
N THR A 688 15.72 -4.83 -12.35
CA THR A 688 15.30 -4.56 -13.73
C THR A 688 15.72 -5.70 -14.68
N GLY A 689 14.76 -6.18 -15.48
CA GLY A 689 14.99 -7.27 -16.44
C GLY A 689 14.92 -8.65 -15.79
N PHE A 690 15.71 -9.60 -16.31
CA PHE A 690 15.58 -11.03 -15.98
C PHE A 690 16.45 -11.49 -14.80
N ASN A 691 17.53 -10.76 -14.53
CA ASN A 691 18.56 -11.19 -13.58
C ASN A 691 18.28 -10.64 -12.19
N SER A 692 18.60 -11.43 -11.18
CA SER A 692 18.61 -10.98 -9.78
C SER A 692 19.74 -9.99 -9.52
N SER A 693 19.54 -9.07 -8.58
CA SER A 693 20.55 -8.12 -8.11
C SER A 693 20.43 -7.93 -6.60
N GLY A 694 21.47 -8.30 -5.85
CA GLY A 694 21.40 -8.36 -4.39
C GLY A 694 20.33 -9.35 -3.93
N SER A 695 19.43 -8.90 -3.05
CA SER A 695 18.28 -9.68 -2.58
C SER A 695 17.04 -9.61 -3.51
N LYS A 696 17.08 -8.80 -4.58
CA LYS A 696 15.95 -8.65 -5.51
C LYS A 696 16.04 -9.67 -6.63
N VAL A 697 14.95 -10.38 -6.90
CA VAL A 697 14.81 -11.19 -8.12
C VAL A 697 14.49 -10.30 -9.32
N GLY A 698 14.75 -10.78 -10.53
CA GLY A 698 14.40 -10.04 -11.75
C GLY A 698 12.89 -9.77 -11.85
N CYS A 699 12.49 -8.57 -12.27
CA CYS A 699 11.09 -8.21 -12.51
C CYS A 699 10.50 -9.05 -13.66
N SER A 700 11.30 -9.32 -14.68
CA SER A 700 10.90 -10.12 -15.83
C SER A 700 11.29 -11.57 -15.65
N PHE A 701 10.56 -12.46 -16.32
CA PHE A 701 10.91 -13.87 -16.43
C PHE A 701 10.57 -14.40 -17.81
N GLY A 702 11.28 -15.44 -18.23
CA GLY A 702 11.15 -15.98 -19.58
C GLY A 702 11.56 -17.45 -19.66
N ASN A 703 11.64 -17.99 -20.87
CA ASN A 703 12.23 -19.31 -21.06
C ASN A 703 13.70 -19.30 -20.61
N ALA A 704 14.04 -20.17 -19.66
CA ALA A 704 15.36 -20.18 -19.02
C ALA A 704 16.46 -20.78 -19.89
N VAL A 705 16.08 -21.53 -20.93
CA VAL A 705 16.98 -22.16 -21.90
C VAL A 705 16.43 -21.94 -23.31
N ASN A 706 17.27 -22.15 -24.32
CA ASN A 706 16.81 -22.16 -25.70
C ASN A 706 15.71 -23.22 -25.88
N THR A 707 14.66 -22.87 -26.61
CA THR A 707 13.63 -23.84 -26.96
C THR A 707 14.19 -24.93 -27.87
N SER A 708 13.47 -26.04 -28.01
CA SER A 708 13.63 -26.91 -29.18
C SER A 708 13.35 -26.12 -30.46
N TYR A 709 13.81 -26.64 -31.59
CA TYR A 709 13.49 -26.06 -32.89
C TYR A 709 12.03 -26.29 -33.24
N PHE A 710 11.45 -25.27 -33.89
CA PHE A 710 10.12 -25.26 -34.46
C PHE A 710 10.24 -25.27 -35.98
N GLY A 711 9.53 -26.19 -36.64
CA GLY A 711 9.53 -26.39 -38.09
C GLY A 711 9.06 -27.81 -38.46
N ARG A 712 9.18 -28.27 -39.71
CA ARG A 712 9.89 -27.61 -40.82
C ARG A 712 8.98 -26.65 -41.59
N PHE A 713 9.45 -25.42 -41.79
CA PHE A 713 8.86 -24.46 -42.70
C PHE A 713 9.39 -24.67 -44.13
N ILE A 714 8.49 -24.61 -45.12
CA ILE A 714 8.78 -24.68 -46.57
C ILE A 714 8.22 -23.44 -47.26
N PRO A 715 8.66 -23.07 -48.48
CA PRO A 715 7.99 -21.99 -49.20
C PRO A 715 6.51 -22.31 -49.44
N ASP A 716 5.70 -21.28 -49.63
CA ASP A 716 4.32 -21.45 -50.05
C ASP A 716 4.23 -21.76 -51.56
N HIS A 717 4.91 -20.95 -52.37
CA HIS A 717 4.90 -21.09 -53.83
C HIS A 717 6.19 -20.58 -54.46
N PHE A 718 6.38 -20.83 -55.75
CA PHE A 718 7.40 -20.16 -56.57
C PHE A 718 6.78 -19.03 -57.39
N ALA A 719 7.58 -18.01 -57.69
CA ALA A 719 7.22 -16.94 -58.60
C ALA A 719 8.30 -16.73 -59.66
N VAL A 720 7.91 -16.41 -60.89
CA VAL A 720 8.83 -16.07 -61.98
C VAL A 720 9.04 -14.56 -62.05
N THR A 721 10.31 -14.14 -62.17
CA THR A 721 10.68 -12.76 -62.50
C THR A 721 11.69 -12.76 -63.66
N LEU A 722 11.66 -11.72 -64.50
CA LEU A 722 12.60 -11.50 -65.61
C LEU A 722 12.62 -12.60 -66.71
N PRO A 723 11.50 -12.87 -67.41
CA PRO A 723 11.50 -13.81 -68.54
C PRO A 723 12.23 -13.21 -69.76
N ALA A 724 13.17 -13.96 -70.33
CA ALA A 724 13.88 -13.62 -71.56
C ALA A 724 13.93 -14.82 -72.52
N ALA A 725 13.82 -14.54 -73.82
CA ALA A 725 13.99 -15.51 -74.88
C ALA A 725 15.15 -15.11 -75.78
N THR A 726 16.07 -16.04 -76.04
CA THR A 726 17.11 -15.89 -77.05
C THR A 726 16.84 -16.89 -78.16
N PRO A 727 16.39 -16.46 -79.36
CA PRO A 727 16.16 -17.35 -80.47
C PRO A 727 17.44 -18.07 -80.91
N ALA A 728 17.31 -19.28 -81.47
CA ALA A 728 18.44 -20.17 -81.70
C ALA A 728 19.35 -19.74 -82.87
N CYS A 729 18.79 -19.03 -83.86
CA CYS A 729 19.54 -18.66 -85.06
C CYS A 729 20.12 -17.26 -84.96
N SER A 730 19.26 -16.26 -84.81
CA SER A 730 19.66 -14.86 -84.69
C SER A 730 18.97 -14.22 -83.50
N ALA A 731 19.16 -12.93 -83.28
CA ALA A 731 18.45 -12.20 -82.23
C ALA A 731 16.92 -12.15 -82.47
N VAL A 732 16.42 -12.54 -83.66
CA VAL A 732 15.03 -12.28 -84.06
C VAL A 732 14.23 -13.51 -84.47
N PHE A 733 14.78 -14.72 -84.64
CA PHE A 733 13.97 -15.91 -84.94
C PHE A 733 14.66 -17.27 -84.68
N THR A 734 13.83 -18.32 -84.56
CA THR A 734 14.25 -19.74 -84.52
C THR A 734 13.56 -20.50 -85.66
N TYR A 735 14.20 -21.49 -86.29
CA TYR A 735 13.49 -22.39 -87.19
C TYR A 735 12.78 -23.51 -86.41
N PHE A 736 11.63 -23.97 -86.91
CA PHE A 736 11.04 -25.19 -86.36
C PHE A 736 11.97 -26.41 -86.57
N GLY A 737 12.21 -27.16 -85.51
CA GLY A 737 13.16 -28.28 -85.46
C GLY A 737 14.61 -27.86 -85.18
N GLN A 738 14.88 -26.56 -84.98
CA GLN A 738 16.20 -26.08 -84.59
C GLN A 738 16.36 -26.16 -83.08
N ASP A 739 17.49 -26.71 -82.64
CA ASP A 739 17.87 -26.71 -81.24
C ASP A 739 18.53 -25.38 -80.85
N GLY A 740 18.30 -24.94 -79.61
CA GLY A 740 18.98 -23.80 -79.03
C GLY A 740 18.10 -22.60 -78.68
N LEU A 741 16.75 -22.68 -78.79
CA LEU A 741 15.90 -21.60 -78.23
C LEU A 741 16.14 -21.56 -76.73
N SER A 742 16.76 -20.50 -76.23
CA SER A 742 17.09 -20.37 -74.82
C SER A 742 16.03 -19.53 -74.11
N THR A 743 15.44 -20.07 -73.05
CA THR A 743 14.60 -19.33 -72.10
C THR A 743 15.40 -19.10 -70.82
N ALA A 744 15.62 -17.83 -70.47
CA ALA A 744 16.27 -17.44 -69.21
C ALA A 744 15.24 -16.74 -68.32
N PHE A 745 15.13 -17.17 -67.06
CA PHE A 745 14.20 -16.60 -66.09
C PHE A 745 14.71 -16.80 -64.66
N SER A 746 14.20 -16.00 -63.74
CA SER A 746 14.47 -16.15 -62.31
C SER A 746 13.26 -16.77 -61.60
N LEU A 747 13.50 -17.74 -60.73
CA LEU A 747 12.52 -18.26 -59.78
C LEU A 747 12.81 -17.71 -58.40
N ALA A 748 11.78 -17.21 -57.71
CA ALA A 748 11.83 -16.87 -56.30
C ALA A 748 10.95 -17.84 -55.51
N ALA A 749 11.48 -18.43 -54.43
CA ALA A 749 10.70 -19.16 -53.44
C ALA A 749 10.09 -18.17 -52.46
N GLN A 750 8.76 -18.17 -52.32
CA GLN A 750 8.03 -17.13 -51.59
C GLN A 750 7.18 -17.69 -50.45
N SER A 751 7.00 -16.86 -49.43
CA SER A 751 6.06 -17.08 -48.32
C SER A 751 4.62 -16.79 -48.75
N VAL A 752 3.65 -17.06 -47.87
CA VAL A 752 2.23 -16.69 -48.04
C VAL A 752 2.04 -15.19 -48.29
N THR A 753 2.97 -14.33 -47.84
CA THR A 753 2.92 -12.87 -48.03
C THR A 753 3.74 -12.41 -49.24
N ASN A 754 4.09 -13.32 -50.16
CA ASN A 754 4.89 -13.06 -51.38
C ASN A 754 6.30 -12.50 -51.10
N THR A 755 6.85 -12.70 -49.90
CA THR A 755 8.23 -12.34 -49.57
C THR A 755 9.16 -13.50 -49.91
N THR A 756 10.32 -13.23 -50.51
CA THR A 756 11.31 -14.27 -50.79
C THR A 756 11.79 -14.91 -49.50
N THR A 757 11.75 -16.24 -49.42
CA THR A 757 12.29 -17.01 -48.29
C THR A 757 13.76 -17.31 -48.55
N GLN A 758 14.66 -16.53 -47.96
CA GLN A 758 16.09 -16.58 -48.23
C GLN A 758 16.72 -17.92 -47.83
N ASN A 759 16.18 -18.58 -46.81
CA ASN A 759 16.66 -19.88 -46.34
C ASN A 759 16.30 -21.06 -47.27
N TYR A 760 15.56 -20.83 -48.35
CA TYR A 760 15.38 -21.82 -49.40
C TYR A 760 16.66 -21.92 -50.25
N ASN A 761 17.65 -22.61 -49.69
CA ASN A 761 18.99 -22.78 -50.23
C ASN A 761 19.55 -24.18 -49.86
N GLY A 762 20.62 -24.61 -50.53
CA GLY A 762 21.32 -25.87 -50.21
C GLY A 762 20.38 -27.07 -50.17
N THR A 763 20.40 -27.83 -49.08
CA THR A 763 19.56 -29.03 -48.89
C THR A 763 18.10 -28.72 -48.60
N TYR A 764 17.75 -27.47 -48.26
CA TYR A 764 16.36 -27.00 -48.10
C TYR A 764 15.73 -26.59 -49.42
N ALA A 765 16.52 -26.27 -50.45
CA ALA A 765 16.03 -26.03 -51.80
C ALA A 765 15.72 -27.36 -52.51
N LYS A 766 14.45 -27.80 -52.46
CA LYS A 766 14.02 -29.10 -53.00
C LYS A 766 13.72 -29.10 -54.50
N LEU A 767 13.63 -27.93 -55.14
CA LEU A 767 13.45 -27.83 -56.59
C LEU A 767 14.79 -27.98 -57.28
N GLY A 768 15.07 -29.17 -57.82
CA GLY A 768 16.25 -29.40 -58.64
C GLY A 768 16.16 -28.66 -59.97
N VAL A 769 16.79 -27.50 -60.09
CA VAL A 769 16.72 -26.63 -61.28
C VAL A 769 17.49 -27.15 -62.50
N ASN A 770 18.20 -28.29 -62.37
CA ASN A 770 18.93 -28.95 -63.45
C ASN A 770 18.22 -30.21 -63.98
N SER A 771 16.93 -30.37 -63.70
CA SER A 771 16.12 -31.50 -64.18
C SER A 771 14.89 -31.03 -64.95
N TRP A 772 14.70 -31.53 -66.18
CA TRP A 772 13.57 -31.20 -67.04
C TRP A 772 12.21 -31.52 -66.40
N SER A 773 12.10 -32.65 -65.70
CA SER A 773 10.84 -33.11 -65.10
C SER A 773 10.30 -32.18 -64.02
N ASN A 774 11.16 -31.33 -63.43
CA ASN A 774 10.77 -30.48 -62.32
C ASN A 774 10.07 -29.18 -62.76
N PHE A 775 10.14 -28.81 -64.04
CA PHE A 775 9.60 -27.55 -64.55
C PHE A 775 8.25 -27.67 -65.25
N ASN A 776 7.87 -28.88 -65.70
CA ASN A 776 6.66 -29.11 -66.50
C ASN A 776 6.49 -28.09 -67.64
N PHE A 777 7.55 -27.92 -68.45
CA PHE A 777 7.52 -26.95 -69.53
C PHE A 777 6.41 -27.27 -70.54
N SER A 778 5.74 -26.22 -71.00
CA SER A 778 4.71 -26.29 -72.03
C SER A 778 4.88 -25.16 -73.03
N ALA A 779 4.35 -25.36 -74.23
CA ALA A 779 4.33 -24.34 -75.27
C ALA A 779 2.90 -24.08 -75.74
N ALA A 780 2.57 -22.82 -75.97
CA ALA A 780 1.30 -22.40 -76.57
C ALA A 780 1.51 -21.95 -78.03
N THR A 781 0.40 -21.87 -78.77
CA THR A 781 0.33 -21.57 -80.22
C THR A 781 1.12 -22.52 -81.13
N LEU A 782 1.36 -23.77 -80.68
CA LEU A 782 2.02 -24.80 -81.50
C LEU A 782 1.19 -25.18 -82.75
N PRO A 783 1.77 -25.14 -83.95
CA PRO A 783 1.12 -25.65 -85.15
C PRO A 783 0.94 -27.18 -85.10
N SER A 784 0.02 -27.69 -85.91
CA SER A 784 -0.27 -29.14 -85.98
C SER A 784 0.99 -29.97 -86.28
N GLY A 785 1.20 -31.02 -85.49
CA GLY A 785 2.35 -31.92 -85.59
C GLY A 785 3.64 -31.42 -84.95
N SER A 786 3.65 -30.19 -84.39
CA SER A 786 4.74 -29.68 -83.58
C SER A 786 4.57 -30.06 -82.10
N ALA A 787 5.69 -30.29 -81.41
CA ALA A 787 5.73 -30.54 -79.97
C ALA A 787 6.94 -29.82 -79.36
N LEU A 788 6.83 -29.44 -78.08
CA LEU A 788 7.97 -28.93 -77.32
C LEU A 788 8.79 -30.10 -76.79
N SER A 789 10.11 -30.03 -76.92
CA SER A 789 11.04 -30.92 -76.25
C SER A 789 12.24 -30.15 -75.70
N GLY A 790 12.89 -30.70 -74.67
CA GLY A 790 14.16 -30.17 -74.19
C GLY A 790 15.29 -30.39 -75.21
N SER A 791 16.29 -29.51 -75.18
CA SER A 791 17.60 -29.74 -75.80
C SER A 791 18.30 -30.94 -75.15
N ALA A 792 19.39 -31.42 -75.78
CA ALA A 792 20.21 -32.49 -75.22
C ALA A 792 20.83 -32.14 -73.86
N ASN A 793 21.07 -30.84 -73.61
CA ASN A 793 21.56 -30.36 -72.33
C ASN A 793 20.39 -30.05 -71.39
N ALA A 794 20.50 -30.52 -70.14
CA ALA A 794 19.55 -30.17 -69.10
C ALA A 794 19.53 -28.66 -68.82
N PRO A 795 18.47 -28.13 -68.19
CA PRO A 795 18.48 -26.76 -67.71
C PRO A 795 19.64 -26.53 -66.75
N THR A 796 20.08 -25.28 -66.64
CA THR A 796 21.15 -24.88 -65.72
C THR A 796 20.64 -23.82 -64.76
N GLY A 797 21.02 -23.94 -63.48
CA GLY A 797 20.80 -22.91 -62.47
C GLY A 797 21.27 -23.37 -61.09
N THR A 798 21.27 -22.44 -60.14
CA THR A 798 21.53 -22.72 -58.72
C THR A 798 20.67 -21.82 -57.85
N TRP A 799 20.13 -22.37 -56.77
CA TRP A 799 19.47 -21.58 -55.73
C TRP A 799 20.51 -20.84 -54.90
N ALA A 800 20.25 -19.57 -54.62
CA ALA A 800 20.96 -18.76 -53.65
C ALA A 800 19.97 -17.76 -53.04
N ASN A 801 19.91 -17.70 -51.70
CA ASN A 801 19.04 -16.79 -50.95
C ASN A 801 17.58 -16.81 -51.45
N GLY A 802 17.03 -18.00 -51.68
CA GLY A 802 15.64 -18.17 -52.14
C GLY A 802 15.37 -17.77 -53.59
N VAL A 803 16.40 -17.52 -54.40
CA VAL A 803 16.29 -17.18 -55.81
C VAL A 803 17.16 -18.08 -56.68
N ALA A 804 16.67 -18.52 -57.84
CA ALA A 804 17.44 -19.27 -58.83
C ALA A 804 17.31 -18.66 -60.22
N SER A 805 18.45 -18.33 -60.83
CA SER A 805 18.50 -18.00 -62.27
C SER A 805 18.56 -19.30 -63.08
N VAL A 806 17.54 -19.54 -63.89
CA VAL A 806 17.38 -20.74 -64.70
C VAL A 806 17.55 -20.41 -66.17
N VAL A 807 18.34 -21.21 -66.88
CA VAL A 807 18.45 -21.18 -68.34
C VAL A 807 18.12 -22.57 -68.87
N ALA A 808 17.13 -22.65 -69.77
CA ALA A 808 16.72 -23.89 -70.42
C ALA A 808 16.72 -23.71 -71.94
N LYS A 809 17.22 -24.70 -72.69
CA LYS A 809 17.21 -24.70 -74.15
C LYS A 809 16.17 -25.67 -74.68
N HIS A 810 15.35 -25.21 -75.61
CA HIS A 810 14.20 -25.94 -76.13
C HIS A 810 14.32 -26.17 -77.62
N ILE A 811 13.66 -27.23 -78.07
CA ILE A 811 13.39 -27.54 -79.47
C ILE A 811 11.88 -27.49 -79.63
N VAL A 812 11.41 -26.68 -80.57
CA VAL A 812 10.01 -26.74 -81.03
C VAL A 812 9.99 -27.54 -82.32
N GLY A 813 9.39 -28.73 -82.27
CA GLY A 813 9.38 -29.69 -83.36
C GLY A 813 8.83 -29.13 -84.67
N ARG A 814 9.25 -29.70 -85.79
CA ARG A 814 8.80 -29.27 -87.11
C ARG A 814 7.32 -29.61 -87.33
N PRO A 815 6.45 -28.65 -87.71
CA PRO A 815 5.08 -28.93 -88.11
C PRO A 815 4.98 -29.90 -89.29
N THR A 816 3.86 -30.61 -89.42
CA THR A 816 3.63 -31.54 -90.54
C THR A 816 3.43 -30.84 -91.89
N ALA A 817 2.90 -29.62 -91.87
CA ALA A 817 2.69 -28.77 -93.05
C ALA A 817 3.47 -27.46 -92.95
N ALA A 818 3.80 -26.86 -94.10
CA ALA A 818 4.42 -25.55 -94.16
C ALA A 818 3.53 -24.51 -93.45
N THR A 819 4.08 -23.85 -92.44
CA THR A 819 3.35 -22.92 -91.57
C THR A 819 3.97 -21.53 -91.66
N ALA A 820 3.14 -20.49 -91.72
CA ALA A 820 3.58 -19.10 -91.69
C ALA A 820 4.33 -18.79 -90.37
N PRO A 821 5.12 -17.70 -90.29
CA PRO A 821 5.80 -17.33 -89.06
C PRO A 821 4.84 -17.27 -87.87
N THR A 822 5.17 -17.98 -86.79
CA THR A 822 4.29 -18.15 -85.62
C THR A 822 5.06 -17.81 -84.35
N ASN A 823 4.49 -16.97 -83.49
CA ASN A 823 5.06 -16.68 -82.18
C ASN A 823 4.67 -17.79 -81.20
N ILE A 824 5.65 -18.40 -80.53
CA ILE A 824 5.46 -19.48 -79.55
C ILE A 824 5.84 -18.99 -78.16
N THR A 825 4.95 -19.15 -77.19
CA THR A 825 5.22 -18.84 -75.77
C THR A 825 5.60 -20.11 -75.05
N ILE A 826 6.74 -20.09 -74.34
CA ILE A 826 7.16 -21.17 -73.44
C ILE A 826 6.77 -20.81 -72.01
N SER A 827 6.13 -21.75 -71.32
CA SER A 827 5.68 -21.63 -69.94
C SER A 827 6.21 -22.77 -69.08
N ALA A 828 6.28 -22.56 -67.76
CA ALA A 828 6.65 -23.57 -66.78
C ALA A 828 5.64 -23.62 -65.63
N ALA A 829 5.53 -24.77 -64.99
CA ALA A 829 4.81 -24.98 -63.73
C ALA A 829 5.67 -25.86 -62.80
N PRO A 830 6.72 -25.28 -62.18
CA PRO A 830 7.63 -26.04 -61.37
C PRO A 830 6.96 -26.68 -60.15
N ILE A 831 7.44 -27.88 -59.79
CA ILE A 831 7.04 -28.59 -58.57
C ILE A 831 8.29 -29.17 -57.91
N ASP A 832 8.46 -28.92 -56.63
CA ASP A 832 9.55 -29.50 -55.85
C ASP A 832 9.16 -30.81 -55.13
N ALA A 833 10.13 -31.47 -54.51
CA ALA A 833 9.89 -32.71 -53.77
C ALA A 833 9.09 -32.50 -52.45
N ASP A 834 8.91 -31.26 -52.01
CA ASP A 834 8.06 -30.89 -50.88
C ASP A 834 6.62 -30.53 -51.27
N GLY A 835 6.31 -30.51 -52.58
CA GLY A 835 5.00 -30.16 -53.12
C GLY A 835 4.77 -28.66 -53.26
N VAL A 836 5.81 -27.83 -53.17
CA VAL A 836 5.76 -26.40 -53.49
C VAL A 836 5.60 -26.25 -55.00
N THR A 837 4.66 -25.41 -55.43
CA THR A 837 4.26 -25.28 -56.83
C THR A 837 4.19 -23.81 -57.27
N MET A 838 4.02 -23.60 -58.58
CA MET A 838 3.61 -22.33 -59.18
C MET A 838 2.55 -22.61 -60.26
N PRO A 839 1.58 -21.71 -60.49
CA PRO A 839 0.72 -21.77 -61.67
C PRO A 839 1.52 -21.83 -62.98
N VAL A 840 0.92 -22.38 -64.04
CA VAL A 840 1.51 -22.34 -65.38
C VAL A 840 1.76 -20.89 -65.79
N THR A 841 3.03 -20.51 -65.90
CA THR A 841 3.45 -19.12 -66.09
C THR A 841 4.45 -19.03 -67.25
N ALA A 842 4.28 -18.03 -68.11
CA ALA A 842 5.21 -17.76 -69.20
C ALA A 842 6.60 -17.43 -68.64
N VAL A 843 7.62 -18.19 -69.06
CA VAL A 843 9.02 -18.02 -68.63
C VAL A 843 9.87 -17.27 -69.64
N ALA A 844 9.29 -16.96 -70.79
CA ALA A 844 9.93 -16.20 -71.85
C ALA A 844 8.84 -15.47 -72.66
N PRO A 845 9.15 -14.29 -73.22
CA PRO A 845 8.28 -13.65 -74.21
C PRO A 845 8.05 -14.58 -75.41
N ALA A 846 6.90 -14.44 -76.07
CA ALA A 846 6.60 -15.21 -77.25
C ALA A 846 7.66 -14.98 -78.33
N SER A 847 8.29 -16.06 -78.81
CA SER A 847 9.40 -16.00 -79.77
C SER A 847 8.94 -16.42 -81.16
N PRO A 848 9.36 -15.73 -82.24
CA PRO A 848 8.98 -16.08 -83.59
C PRO A 848 9.70 -17.32 -84.11
N PHE A 849 8.91 -18.26 -84.63
CA PHE A 849 9.36 -19.47 -85.30
C PHE A 849 9.06 -19.44 -86.80
N ARG A 850 10.00 -19.94 -87.60
CA ARG A 850 9.90 -19.99 -89.07
C ARG A 850 9.96 -21.43 -89.58
N PHE A 851 9.12 -21.77 -90.55
CA PHE A 851 9.20 -23.04 -91.26
C PHE A 851 10.24 -22.95 -92.38
N GLY A 852 11.46 -23.44 -92.12
CA GLY A 852 12.61 -23.28 -93.02
C GLY A 852 12.73 -24.37 -94.08
N ARG A 853 13.31 -24.04 -95.24
CA ARG A 853 13.87 -24.98 -96.20
C ARG A 853 15.22 -24.48 -96.71
N LEU A 854 16.06 -25.40 -97.19
CA LEU A 854 17.25 -25.05 -97.92
C LEU A 854 16.96 -25.09 -99.43
N PHE A 855 17.38 -24.06 -100.16
CA PHE A 855 17.30 -23.98 -101.62
C PHE A 855 18.71 -23.90 -102.20
N ILE A 856 18.99 -24.70 -103.22
CA ILE A 856 20.23 -24.63 -104.00
C ILE A 856 19.85 -24.28 -105.44
N ALA A 857 20.44 -23.22 -105.97
CA ALA A 857 20.16 -22.80 -107.34
C ALA A 857 20.93 -23.66 -108.35
N ASN A 858 20.31 -23.94 -109.49
CA ASN A 858 21.05 -24.41 -110.66
C ASN A 858 22.09 -23.36 -111.07
N SER A 859 23.22 -23.79 -111.61
CA SER A 859 24.28 -22.88 -112.05
C SER A 859 24.89 -23.38 -113.35
N TYR A 860 25.26 -22.46 -114.24
CA TYR A 860 25.89 -22.81 -115.50
C TYR A 860 27.00 -21.82 -115.85
N GLY A 861 28.01 -22.28 -116.58
CA GLY A 861 29.15 -21.45 -117.00
C GLY A 861 30.11 -22.20 -117.92
N SER A 862 31.23 -21.57 -118.28
CA SER A 862 32.30 -22.24 -119.03
C SER A 862 33.06 -23.21 -118.14
N GLU A 863 33.47 -24.34 -118.72
CA GLU A 863 34.44 -25.31 -118.19
C GLU A 863 35.81 -24.71 -117.86
N LEU A 864 36.11 -23.50 -118.36
CA LEU A 864 37.38 -22.79 -118.13
C LEU A 864 37.35 -21.89 -116.90
N LEU A 865 36.18 -21.67 -116.27
CA LEU A 865 36.02 -20.78 -115.13
C LEU A 865 35.40 -21.51 -113.93
N PRO A 866 35.80 -21.17 -112.70
CA PRO A 866 35.12 -21.64 -111.50
C PRO A 866 33.65 -21.20 -111.50
N LEU A 867 32.76 -22.09 -111.06
CA LEU A 867 31.32 -21.86 -111.04
C LEU A 867 30.83 -21.63 -109.62
N THR A 868 30.18 -20.49 -109.38
CA THR A 868 29.51 -20.20 -108.12
C THR A 868 28.13 -20.83 -108.09
N VAL A 869 27.80 -21.52 -107.00
CA VAL A 869 26.50 -22.14 -106.75
C VAL A 869 25.84 -21.43 -105.57
N PRO A 870 24.82 -20.59 -105.82
CA PRO A 870 24.07 -19.93 -104.76
C PRO A 870 23.25 -20.94 -103.94
N VAL A 871 23.32 -20.79 -102.61
CA VAL A 871 22.51 -21.52 -101.65
C VAL A 871 21.74 -20.50 -100.81
N GLU A 872 20.45 -20.73 -100.60
CA GLU A 872 19.60 -19.86 -99.79
C GLU A 872 18.90 -20.65 -98.67
N ALA A 873 18.92 -20.10 -97.47
CA ALA A 873 17.98 -20.47 -96.43
C ALA A 873 16.68 -19.70 -96.66
N GLN A 874 15.57 -20.41 -96.88
CA GLN A 874 14.26 -19.83 -97.16
C GLN A 874 13.27 -20.21 -96.07
N TYR A 875 12.22 -19.42 -95.88
CA TYR A 875 11.11 -19.75 -94.99
C TYR A 875 9.76 -19.55 -95.69
N TRP A 876 8.74 -20.30 -95.25
CA TRP A 876 7.38 -20.17 -95.74
C TRP A 876 6.70 -18.94 -95.14
N THR A 877 6.22 -18.03 -95.98
CA THR A 877 5.53 -16.79 -95.55
C THR A 877 4.03 -16.98 -95.29
N GLY A 878 3.49 -18.15 -95.63
CA GLY A 878 2.04 -18.40 -95.72
C GLY A 878 1.57 -18.57 -97.17
N LEU A 879 2.29 -17.97 -98.13
CA LEU A 879 1.96 -18.02 -99.56
C LEU A 879 3.08 -18.62 -100.42
N ALA A 880 4.33 -18.29 -100.11
CA ALA A 880 5.49 -18.74 -100.87
C ALA A 880 6.72 -18.89 -99.96
N TYR A 881 7.77 -19.53 -100.48
CA TYR A 881 9.07 -19.50 -99.83
C TYR A 881 9.85 -18.25 -100.21
N GLN A 882 10.38 -17.56 -99.22
CA GLN A 882 11.19 -16.35 -99.38
C GLN A 882 12.53 -16.53 -98.67
N ARG A 883 13.60 -15.92 -99.19
CA ARG A 883 14.92 -15.88 -98.52
C ARG A 883 14.80 -15.28 -97.13
N ASN A 884 15.37 -15.98 -96.15
CA ASN A 884 15.45 -15.53 -94.78
C ASN A 884 16.62 -14.55 -94.58
N GLN A 885 16.38 -13.26 -94.79
CA GLN A 885 17.42 -12.23 -94.64
C GLN A 885 17.96 -12.10 -93.20
N ASP A 886 17.30 -12.68 -92.21
CA ASP A 886 17.76 -12.65 -90.82
C ASP A 886 18.67 -13.83 -90.47
N ASP A 887 18.86 -14.79 -91.38
CA ASP A 887 19.66 -15.99 -91.15
C ASP A 887 21.15 -15.73 -91.37
N SER A 888 21.89 -15.70 -90.27
CA SER A 888 23.35 -15.66 -90.22
C SER A 888 23.96 -16.85 -89.46
N CYS A 889 23.14 -17.83 -89.09
CA CYS A 889 23.53 -18.94 -88.21
C CYS A 889 23.66 -20.27 -88.95
N SER A 890 22.93 -20.43 -90.07
CA SER A 890 22.91 -21.66 -90.81
C SER A 890 24.19 -21.81 -91.60
N ALA A 891 24.69 -23.04 -91.70
CA ALA A 891 25.82 -23.37 -92.56
C ALA A 891 25.55 -24.67 -93.31
N VAL A 892 25.93 -24.71 -94.57
CA VAL A 892 25.83 -25.91 -95.42
C VAL A 892 27.23 -26.23 -95.93
N PRO A 893 28.02 -27.03 -95.18
CA PRO A 893 29.42 -27.26 -95.52
C PRO A 893 29.52 -27.93 -96.90
N ALA A 894 30.51 -27.56 -97.70
CA ALA A 894 30.73 -28.12 -99.03
C ALA A 894 30.80 -29.66 -99.02
N THR A 895 31.30 -30.25 -97.93
CA THR A 895 31.40 -31.71 -97.72
C THR A 895 30.05 -32.40 -97.54
N SER A 896 28.96 -31.66 -97.30
CA SER A 896 27.61 -32.21 -97.16
C SER A 896 26.85 -32.37 -98.48
N LEU A 897 27.41 -31.88 -99.58
CA LEU A 897 26.78 -31.99 -100.90
C LEU A 897 27.27 -33.26 -101.59
N GLU A 898 26.38 -34.22 -101.78
CA GLU A 898 26.60 -35.34 -102.68
C GLU A 898 26.69 -34.81 -104.12
N MET A 899 27.76 -35.18 -104.81
CA MET A 899 27.97 -34.89 -106.22
C MET A 899 27.71 -36.17 -107.02
N ARG A 900 26.62 -36.17 -107.80
CA ARG A 900 26.11 -37.36 -108.47
C ARG A 900 25.67 -37.08 -109.90
N ASN A 901 25.31 -38.14 -110.62
CA ASN A 901 24.71 -38.05 -111.94
C ASN A 901 25.54 -37.18 -112.91
N TYR A 902 26.85 -37.38 -112.91
CA TYR A 902 27.77 -36.79 -113.87
C TYR A 902 27.36 -37.16 -115.30
N ARG A 903 27.36 -36.20 -116.22
CA ARG A 903 26.90 -36.38 -117.61
C ARG A 903 27.86 -35.72 -118.61
N VAL A 904 27.80 -36.23 -119.84
CA VAL A 904 28.64 -35.81 -120.98
C VAL A 904 30.12 -36.12 -120.68
N SER A 905 31.03 -35.15 -120.73
CA SER A 905 32.46 -35.35 -120.58
C SER A 905 33.00 -34.90 -119.22
N LEU A 906 32.12 -34.64 -118.25
CA LEU A 906 32.52 -34.29 -116.89
C LEU A 906 32.55 -35.57 -116.04
N ASN A 907 33.71 -35.95 -115.51
CA ASN A 907 33.88 -37.09 -114.61
C ASN A 907 33.97 -36.64 -113.14
N PRO A 908 33.79 -37.56 -112.17
CA PRO A 908 34.00 -37.24 -110.77
C PRO A 908 35.35 -36.59 -110.48
N CYS A 909 35.31 -35.56 -109.64
CA CYS A 909 36.44 -34.81 -109.10
C CYS A 909 37.30 -34.03 -110.10
N GLU A 910 36.92 -33.99 -111.39
CA GLU A 910 37.42 -33.00 -112.35
C GLU A 910 37.02 -31.58 -111.94
N THR A 911 35.84 -31.43 -111.33
CA THR A 911 35.44 -30.22 -110.59
C THR A 911 35.33 -30.53 -109.11
N GLN A 912 35.82 -29.60 -108.29
CA GLN A 912 35.95 -29.76 -106.85
C GLN A 912 35.12 -28.70 -106.14
N LEU A 913 34.28 -29.12 -105.20
CA LEU A 913 33.41 -28.26 -104.42
C LEU A 913 34.14 -27.70 -103.20
N SER A 914 34.10 -26.37 -103.06
CA SER A 914 34.75 -25.61 -102.01
C SER A 914 33.84 -24.49 -101.49
N GLY A 915 34.16 -23.95 -100.31
CA GLY A 915 33.41 -22.87 -99.66
C GLY A 915 32.84 -23.28 -98.29
N ALA A 916 32.63 -22.30 -97.43
CA ALA A 916 32.17 -22.52 -96.05
C ALA A 916 30.65 -22.77 -95.96
N GLY A 917 29.88 -22.33 -96.97
CA GLY A 917 28.42 -22.47 -96.98
C GLY A 917 27.69 -21.79 -95.82
N SER A 918 28.39 -20.97 -95.02
CA SER A 918 27.82 -20.15 -93.95
C SER A 918 26.95 -19.06 -94.53
N MET A 919 25.72 -18.96 -94.06
CA MET A 919 24.75 -17.98 -94.53
C MET A 919 25.10 -16.59 -94.01
N SER A 920 24.96 -15.60 -94.88
CA SER A 920 24.86 -14.18 -94.53
C SER A 920 23.62 -13.63 -95.21
N ASN A 921 22.71 -13.08 -94.41
CA ASN A 921 21.37 -12.67 -94.87
C ASN A 921 20.62 -13.79 -95.63
N GLY A 922 20.74 -15.02 -95.12
CA GLY A 922 20.14 -16.24 -95.67
C GLY A 922 20.71 -16.68 -97.00
N LYS A 923 21.88 -16.18 -97.41
CA LYS A 923 22.55 -16.58 -98.64
C LYS A 923 23.99 -17.02 -98.37
N ALA A 924 24.39 -18.10 -99.00
CA ALA A 924 25.77 -18.56 -99.08
C ALA A 924 26.12 -18.88 -100.54
N ASN A 925 27.42 -18.90 -100.83
CA ASN A 925 27.92 -19.29 -102.14
C ASN A 925 28.87 -20.47 -101.97
N LEU A 926 28.55 -21.58 -102.63
CA LEU A 926 29.49 -22.66 -102.85
C LEU A 926 30.24 -22.41 -104.17
N ARG A 927 31.40 -23.03 -104.34
CA ARG A 927 32.23 -22.86 -105.52
C ARG A 927 32.73 -24.20 -106.02
N LEU A 928 32.40 -24.49 -107.27
CA LEU A 928 32.99 -25.57 -108.03
C LEU A 928 34.24 -25.05 -108.77
N SER A 929 35.35 -25.76 -108.67
CA SER A 929 36.56 -25.46 -109.44
C SER A 929 36.29 -25.63 -110.95
N LYS A 930 37.09 -24.96 -111.78
CA LYS A 930 37.00 -25.15 -113.24
C LYS A 930 37.36 -26.60 -113.60
N PRO A 931 36.53 -27.34 -114.36
CA PRO A 931 36.88 -28.68 -114.84
C PRO A 931 38.10 -28.71 -115.77
N GLY A 932 38.34 -27.64 -116.54
CA GLY A 932 39.38 -27.59 -117.58
C GLY A 932 38.83 -27.83 -119.00
N ALA A 933 39.65 -27.49 -120.00
CA ALA A 933 39.27 -27.63 -121.40
C ALA A 933 39.00 -29.10 -121.76
N GLY A 934 37.90 -29.38 -122.46
CA GLY A 934 37.47 -30.74 -122.83
C GLY A 934 36.49 -31.39 -121.85
N ASN A 935 36.38 -30.88 -120.62
CA ASN A 935 35.55 -31.46 -119.56
C ASN A 935 34.18 -30.78 -119.46
N SER A 936 33.49 -30.64 -120.61
CA SER A 936 32.14 -30.07 -120.67
C SER A 936 31.08 -31.10 -120.25
N GLY A 937 30.18 -30.73 -119.35
CA GLY A 937 29.19 -31.65 -118.81
C GLY A 937 28.36 -31.06 -117.68
N SER A 938 27.67 -31.91 -116.93
CA SER A 938 26.92 -31.48 -115.75
C SER A 938 27.07 -32.44 -114.59
N VAL A 939 27.00 -31.92 -113.37
CA VAL A 939 26.92 -32.67 -112.13
C VAL A 939 25.69 -32.23 -111.35
N GLU A 940 25.00 -33.16 -110.70
CA GLU A 940 23.91 -32.87 -109.77
C GLU A 940 24.47 -32.78 -108.35
N LEU A 941 24.11 -31.70 -107.66
CA LEU A 941 24.46 -31.43 -106.27
C LEU A 941 23.22 -31.73 -105.41
N LYS A 942 23.33 -32.63 -104.43
CA LYS A 942 22.27 -32.90 -103.46
C LYS A 942 22.77 -32.64 -102.04
N ALA A 943 22.14 -31.72 -101.30
CA ALA A 943 22.53 -31.49 -99.90
C ALA A 943 21.95 -32.56 -98.99
N ASN A 944 22.84 -33.27 -98.29
CA ASN A 944 22.45 -34.20 -97.24
C ASN A 944 22.11 -33.41 -95.97
N LEU A 945 20.86 -32.99 -95.80
CA LEU A 945 20.44 -32.18 -94.66
C LEU A 945 20.65 -32.90 -93.33
N ASN A 946 20.29 -34.19 -93.28
CA ASN A 946 20.24 -35.00 -92.05
C ASN A 946 21.04 -36.30 -92.15
N THR A 947 20.71 -37.16 -93.12
CA THR A 947 21.39 -38.44 -93.32
C THR A 947 22.41 -38.29 -94.43
N ALA A 948 23.67 -38.65 -94.14
CA ALA A 948 24.75 -38.67 -95.12
C ALA A 948 24.54 -39.79 -96.14
N THR A 949 24.58 -39.45 -97.44
CA THR A 949 24.54 -40.42 -98.54
C THR A 949 25.50 -40.03 -99.66
N GLY A 950 26.04 -41.03 -100.37
CA GLY A 950 26.81 -40.82 -101.60
C GLY A 950 28.21 -40.24 -101.41
N GLN A 951 28.82 -39.87 -102.53
CA GLN A 951 30.19 -39.34 -102.62
C GLN A 951 30.18 -37.85 -102.97
N THR A 952 31.25 -37.17 -102.61
CA THR A 952 31.51 -35.76 -102.93
C THR A 952 32.95 -35.60 -103.41
N CYS A 953 33.25 -34.46 -104.02
CA CYS A 953 34.59 -34.13 -104.51
C CYS A 953 35.01 -32.79 -103.92
N ASN A 954 35.56 -32.77 -102.71
CA ASN A 954 36.17 -31.57 -102.13
C ASN A 954 37.68 -31.46 -102.43
N GLY A 955 38.24 -32.47 -103.09
CA GLY A 955 39.62 -32.53 -103.57
C GLY A 955 39.73 -33.41 -104.82
N ALA A 956 40.94 -33.76 -105.22
CA ALA A 956 41.19 -34.52 -106.46
C ALA A 956 40.77 -36.00 -106.40
N VAL A 957 40.30 -36.48 -105.24
CA VAL A 957 39.84 -37.84 -105.00
C VAL A 957 38.46 -37.79 -104.36
N GLU A 958 37.58 -38.71 -104.74
CA GLU A 958 36.25 -38.82 -104.14
C GLU A 958 36.35 -39.14 -102.64
N SER A 959 35.43 -38.55 -101.87
CA SER A 959 35.25 -38.84 -100.44
C SER A 959 33.77 -38.92 -100.09
N SER A 960 33.45 -39.64 -99.02
CA SER A 960 32.06 -39.75 -98.58
C SER A 960 31.49 -38.39 -98.20
N ALA A 961 30.30 -38.06 -98.71
CA ALA A 961 29.59 -36.87 -98.29
C ALA A 961 29.11 -37.02 -96.83
N ILE A 962 29.11 -35.92 -96.08
CA ILE A 962 28.66 -35.90 -94.68
C ILE A 962 27.23 -35.35 -94.55
N SER A 963 26.69 -35.38 -93.33
CA SER A 963 25.45 -34.66 -93.01
C SER A 963 25.75 -33.18 -92.76
N ALA A 964 24.86 -32.30 -93.21
CA ALA A 964 24.86 -30.90 -92.83
C ALA A 964 24.35 -30.67 -91.40
N ALA A 965 23.71 -31.67 -90.78
CA ALA A 965 23.07 -31.59 -89.47
C ALA A 965 22.11 -30.39 -89.34
N THR A 966 21.28 -30.16 -90.37
CA THR A 966 20.31 -29.05 -90.45
C THR A 966 18.85 -29.55 -90.53
N PRO A 967 18.37 -30.31 -89.52
CA PRO A 967 17.02 -30.89 -89.55
C PRO A 967 15.89 -29.85 -89.62
N TRP A 968 16.18 -28.61 -89.23
CA TRP A 968 15.25 -27.49 -89.35
C TRP A 968 14.97 -27.02 -90.78
N PHE A 969 15.70 -27.53 -91.78
CA PHE A 969 15.36 -27.36 -93.20
C PHE A 969 14.50 -28.50 -93.78
N GLY A 970 14.15 -29.48 -92.94
CA GLY A 970 13.26 -30.60 -93.29
C GLY A 970 14.02 -31.87 -93.68
N ASN A 971 13.28 -32.86 -94.15
CA ASN A 971 13.81 -34.19 -94.52
C ASN A 971 14.00 -34.38 -96.03
N VAL A 972 13.63 -33.37 -96.83
CA VAL A 972 13.79 -33.42 -98.28
C VAL A 972 15.11 -32.75 -98.64
N ASN A 973 16.08 -33.56 -99.06
CA ASN A 973 17.39 -33.09 -99.51
C ASN A 973 17.24 -32.27 -100.80
N PRO A 974 17.60 -30.97 -100.81
CA PRO A 974 17.48 -30.14 -102.02
C PRO A 974 18.54 -30.53 -103.04
N THR A 975 18.15 -30.46 -104.32
CA THR A 975 18.99 -30.83 -105.46
C THR A 975 19.14 -29.65 -106.43
N ALA A 976 20.32 -29.49 -107.01
CA ALA A 976 20.60 -28.54 -108.09
C ALA A 976 21.51 -29.16 -109.14
N ARG A 977 21.56 -28.57 -110.33
CA ARG A 977 22.45 -28.96 -111.42
C ARG A 977 23.47 -27.87 -111.69
N ALA A 978 24.74 -28.23 -111.67
CA ALA A 978 25.85 -27.41 -112.14
C ALA A 978 26.26 -27.87 -113.55
N THR A 979 26.33 -26.94 -114.50
CA THR A 979 26.61 -27.24 -115.91
C THR A 979 27.81 -26.45 -116.43
N PHE A 980 28.76 -27.13 -117.06
CA PHE A 980 30.00 -26.57 -117.59
C PHE A 980 30.07 -26.74 -119.12
N GLY A 981 30.26 -25.67 -119.87
CA GLY A 981 30.60 -25.70 -121.29
C GLY A 981 29.52 -26.21 -122.26
N ILE A 982 28.35 -26.63 -121.78
CA ILE A 982 27.22 -27.13 -122.62
C ILE A 982 26.50 -25.98 -123.33
N TYR A 983 26.23 -24.88 -122.62
CA TYR A 983 25.57 -23.70 -123.18
C TYR A 983 26.64 -22.71 -123.66
N LYS A 984 26.93 -22.71 -124.97
CA LYS A 984 27.86 -21.78 -125.62
C LYS A 984 27.07 -20.63 -126.25
N SER A 985 27.04 -19.46 -125.62
CA SER A 985 26.51 -18.22 -126.20
C SER A 985 27.67 -17.38 -126.77
N PRO A 986 27.51 -16.63 -127.89
CA PRO A 986 28.58 -15.79 -128.46
C PRO A 986 28.98 -14.60 -127.58
N VAL A 987 28.27 -14.34 -126.47
CA VAL A 987 28.51 -13.20 -125.59
C VAL A 987 29.18 -13.68 -124.30
N ILE A 988 30.50 -13.45 -124.21
CA ILE A 988 31.39 -13.95 -123.15
C ILE A 988 31.27 -13.15 -121.82
N TYR A 989 30.44 -12.10 -121.76
CA TYR A 989 30.37 -11.20 -120.58
C TYR A 989 28.95 -10.81 -120.11
N LEU A 990 27.99 -11.73 -120.03
CA LEU A 990 26.74 -11.47 -119.28
C LEU A 990 26.60 -12.44 -118.10
N ARG A 991 26.74 -11.88 -116.88
CA ARG A 991 26.29 -12.51 -115.64
C ARG A 991 24.85 -12.05 -115.39
N GLU A 992 23.88 -12.89 -115.73
CA GLU A 992 22.53 -12.75 -115.18
C GLU A 992 22.43 -13.62 -113.92
N ASN A 993 22.38 -12.95 -112.76
CA ASN A 993 21.91 -13.57 -111.52
C ASN A 993 20.40 -13.31 -111.46
N PHE A 994 19.58 -14.35 -111.47
CA PHE A 994 18.23 -14.28 -110.92
C PHE A 994 18.25 -14.77 -109.48
#